data_AF-A0A3D2GZQ8-F1
#
_entry.id   AF-A0A3D2GZQ8-F1
#
_cell.length_a   1.000
_cell.length_b   1.000
_cell.length_c   1.000
_cell.angle_alpha   90.00
_cell.angle_beta   90.00
_cell.angle_gamma   90.00
#
_symmetry.space_group_name_H-M   'P 1'
#
loop_
_entity.id
_entity.type
_entity.pdbx_description
1 polymer ?
#
loop_
_entity_poly.entity_id
_entity_poly.type
_entity_poly.pdbx_seq_one_letter_code
_entity_poly.pdbx_strand_id
1 'polypeptide(L)'
;MRARRLLILLMMLLLLPQAQAERLTLYTRPGQVDEATPFQLRPTELSICSVTRAMGGVVVLANDDNYDSLSLYFWQDGMTEMRKLGGGFYWVMSSDTMETAQESCEYSMSRVPNYRMPDLTHAISELTSDGETLYALNRINGLIFKISETKDGLQTEDVCTMANLSCLNISYRDLETDKVYTYPASLTRMYVCGSVLAISVMQENGIKVVLVDLTDGAIREIADESLEAMYEWADGELLLWRLEGSPNEISRSSGTYALSRYSVATGEETLLSTGVPYKKRSECGAYDPYSGSYYDVRTRQIVRTTDFVQEDPVVTFPAANVNIAVTKDSIVGVNLSSVYVRSKENGDMTVLRIQSSNGASNTALQHFAEENPEVILAQETLAKSAMNAASLAARMSASADAPDILRLGLTPDTPEADGSWPLDVLMDKGWCMDLSVYPEVSDYVSRLNGIYRDAVTRNGKIYALPIYAWSYGYFISRNVMEKLGLQESDIPTNLIDLCAFITKWNDNLTGAYAAYTPLEETESYRERVFDLMVRDWIGYCQAENIPLRFDHPVFREMMAALDAMRTDKIEQANQQVNEEISDYRECLIWTDAQAVGNFANYADAFGSRIFLPMALTPDVTTHYGIGYMTVLVVNPRTMNADLVGKMLAQVIADQEATAKCVLLADYDEPIEDSYYLIMVNDYEKTLTELRRQQENAPVWKKQGIQERINEEEASLQRYTVRERWTIAPKTIELYQQTILPMSYLRRPGILADSDAFSALVSQVHQGEISLEEFVEKADKLIEGLEQ
;
A
#
# COMPACT_ATOMS: atom_id res chain seq x y z
N MET A 1 -58.06 23.98 30.02
CA MET A 1 -56.87 24.86 30.21
C MET A 1 -55.79 24.29 31.14
N ARG A 2 -55.77 22.99 31.48
CA ARG A 2 -54.67 22.34 32.24
C ARG A 2 -53.90 21.23 31.48
N ALA A 3 -54.34 20.83 30.28
CA ALA A 3 -53.68 19.80 29.47
C ALA A 3 -52.59 20.34 28.51
N ARG A 4 -52.51 21.66 28.27
CA ARG A 4 -51.52 22.27 27.37
C ARG A 4 -50.20 22.69 28.04
N ARG A 5 -50.12 22.67 29.39
CA ARG A 5 -48.89 23.01 30.13
C ARG A 5 -48.01 21.81 30.48
N LEU A 6 -48.54 20.58 30.45
CA LEU A 6 -47.72 19.38 30.69
C LEU A 6 -46.90 18.96 29.45
N LEU A 7 -47.37 19.24 28.23
CA LEU A 7 -46.62 18.92 27.01
C LEU A 7 -45.38 19.80 26.82
N ILE A 8 -45.43 21.05 27.29
CA ILE A 8 -44.32 22.00 27.16
C ILE A 8 -43.22 21.72 28.22
N LEU A 9 -43.60 21.19 29.39
CA LEU A 9 -42.62 20.77 30.41
C LEU A 9 -41.97 19.43 30.10
N LEU A 10 -42.64 18.51 29.39
CA LEU A 10 -42.00 17.27 28.90
C LEU A 10 -41.09 17.50 27.69
N MET A 11 -41.36 18.50 26.84
CA MET A 11 -40.44 18.89 25.75
C MET A 11 -39.23 19.72 26.21
N MET A 12 -39.29 20.35 27.40
CA MET A 12 -38.16 21.10 27.96
C MET A 12 -37.22 20.26 28.84
N LEU A 13 -37.60 19.03 29.20
CA LEU A 13 -36.75 18.08 29.93
C LEU A 13 -35.97 17.11 29.01
N LEU A 14 -36.15 17.22 27.69
CA LEU A 14 -35.32 16.57 26.67
C LEU A 14 -34.22 17.50 26.11
N LEU A 15 -34.02 18.67 26.75
CA LEU A 15 -33.01 19.66 26.40
C LEU A 15 -32.14 19.98 27.64
N LEU A 16 -31.50 18.94 28.17
CA LEU A 16 -30.21 19.08 28.85
C LEU A 16 -29.16 18.49 27.88
N PRO A 17 -28.01 19.16 27.69
CA PRO A 17 -27.04 18.74 26.70
C PRO A 17 -26.40 17.43 27.18
N GLN A 18 -26.82 16.30 26.61
CA GLN A 18 -25.83 15.28 26.32
C GLN A 18 -24.92 15.92 25.27
N ALA A 19 -23.63 15.99 25.56
CA ALA A 19 -22.62 16.53 24.67
C ALA A 19 -22.68 15.77 23.34
N GLN A 20 -23.39 16.35 22.39
CA GLN A 20 -23.59 15.80 21.05
C GLN A 20 -22.37 16.23 20.22
N ALA A 21 -21.24 15.55 20.45
CA ALA A 21 -20.15 15.51 19.49
C ALA A 21 -20.37 14.31 18.55
N GLU A 22 -21.55 14.26 17.93
CA GLU A 22 -21.86 13.29 16.89
C GLU A 22 -21.30 13.78 15.55
N ARG A 23 -20.35 13.02 15.00
CA ARG A 23 -20.00 12.90 13.58
C ARG A 23 -20.00 14.20 12.78
N LEU A 24 -18.80 14.73 12.54
CA LEU A 24 -18.57 15.72 11.51
C LEU A 24 -17.40 15.31 10.62
N THR A 25 -17.75 14.75 9.46
CA THR A 25 -16.87 14.72 8.29
C THR A 25 -16.92 16.12 7.69
N LEU A 26 -15.89 16.91 7.92
CA LEU A 26 -15.85 18.31 7.52
C LEU A 26 -15.46 18.48 6.04
N TYR A 27 -14.78 17.48 5.49
CA TYR A 27 -14.27 17.48 4.13
C TYR A 27 -13.99 16.05 3.65
N THR A 28 -14.46 15.72 2.44
CA THR A 28 -14.08 14.52 1.66
C THR A 28 -13.99 14.94 0.20
N ARG A 29 -12.91 14.59 -0.50
CA ARG A 29 -12.89 14.60 -1.96
C ARG A 29 -13.98 13.64 -2.46
N PRO A 30 -14.88 14.02 -3.38
CA PRO A 30 -15.75 13.04 -4.00
C PRO A 30 -14.89 12.03 -4.78
N GLY A 31 -15.00 10.74 -4.45
CA GLY A 31 -15.00 9.74 -5.51
C GLY A 31 -16.17 10.05 -6.44
N GLN A 32 -15.99 9.88 -7.75
CA GLN A 32 -16.95 10.23 -8.79
C GLN A 32 -18.43 10.13 -8.33
N VAL A 33 -19.18 11.23 -8.40
CA VAL A 33 -20.64 11.21 -8.13
C VAL A 33 -21.39 11.63 -9.38
N ASP A 34 -22.26 10.71 -9.80
CA ASP A 34 -23.29 10.82 -10.81
C ASP A 34 -24.26 11.98 -10.53
N GLU A 35 -24.69 12.68 -11.57
CA GLU A 35 -25.47 13.93 -11.49
C GLU A 35 -26.95 13.66 -11.13
N ALA A 36 -27.33 13.65 -9.84
CA ALA A 36 -28.72 13.95 -9.44
C ALA A 36 -28.92 14.29 -7.94
N THR A 37 -29.41 15.51 -7.67
CA THR A 37 -30.08 16.03 -6.43
C THR A 37 -29.18 16.61 -5.29
N PRO A 38 -29.70 17.48 -4.39
CA PRO A 38 -29.63 18.94 -4.55
C PRO A 38 -28.89 19.70 -3.42
N PHE A 39 -28.04 20.65 -3.84
CA PHE A 39 -27.57 21.87 -3.15
C PHE A 39 -27.15 21.76 -1.66
N GLN A 40 -25.94 21.23 -1.45
CA GLN A 40 -25.05 21.54 -0.33
C GLN A 40 -23.80 22.22 -0.93
N LEU A 41 -23.29 23.29 -0.33
CA LEU A 41 -22.09 24.01 -0.80
C LEU A 41 -20.91 23.02 -0.93
N ARG A 42 -20.45 22.79 -2.16
CA ARG A 42 -19.39 21.86 -2.53
C ARG A 42 -18.01 22.47 -2.23
N PRO A 43 -17.15 21.85 -1.41
CA PRO A 43 -15.72 22.09 -1.43
C PRO A 43 -15.06 21.05 -2.35
N THR A 44 -14.62 21.48 -3.54
CA THR A 44 -13.77 20.67 -4.43
C THR A 44 -12.31 20.69 -3.94
N GLU A 45 -11.70 19.51 -3.91
CA GLU A 45 -10.27 19.17 -4.13
C GLU A 45 -9.12 19.89 -3.38
N LEU A 46 -9.24 20.07 -2.06
CA LEU A 46 -8.10 20.33 -1.16
C LEU A 46 -7.15 19.12 -0.98
N SER A 47 -5.83 19.35 -1.05
CA SER A 47 -4.77 18.44 -0.57
C SER A 47 -4.23 18.91 0.79
N ILE A 48 -4.38 18.12 1.85
CA ILE A 48 -4.03 18.55 3.22
C ILE A 48 -2.53 18.37 3.49
N CYS A 49 -1.91 19.43 3.97
CA CYS A 49 -0.47 19.52 4.20
C CYS A 49 -0.09 19.33 5.67
N SER A 50 -0.82 19.93 6.61
CA SER A 50 -0.49 19.87 8.05
C SER A 50 -1.70 20.16 8.95
N VAL A 51 -1.63 19.72 10.21
CA VAL A 51 -2.61 19.99 11.27
C VAL A 51 -1.89 20.29 12.59
N THR A 52 -2.35 21.31 13.33
CA THR A 52 -1.80 21.65 14.65
C THR A 52 -2.83 22.28 15.57
N ARG A 53 -2.62 22.22 16.88
CA ARG A 53 -3.46 22.87 17.89
C ARG A 53 -3.04 24.34 18.03
N ALA A 54 -3.95 25.27 17.79
CA ALA A 54 -3.69 26.70 17.92
C ALA A 54 -4.98 27.49 18.18
N MET A 55 -4.87 28.70 18.72
CA MET A 55 -5.99 29.65 18.85
C MET A 55 -7.23 29.09 19.58
N GLY A 56 -7.02 28.18 20.54
CA GLY A 56 -8.12 27.52 21.27
C GLY A 56 -8.86 26.42 20.50
N GLY A 57 -8.34 26.02 19.32
CA GLY A 57 -8.89 24.96 18.49
C GLY A 57 -7.79 24.23 17.71
N VAL A 58 -8.11 23.83 16.48
CA VAL A 58 -7.22 23.17 15.52
C VAL A 58 -7.16 23.98 14.24
N VAL A 59 -5.96 24.11 13.71
CA VAL A 59 -5.69 24.74 12.41
C VAL A 59 -5.20 23.67 11.44
N VAL A 60 -5.78 23.67 10.23
CA VAL A 60 -5.45 22.79 9.12
C VAL A 60 -4.90 23.62 7.98
N LEU A 61 -3.73 23.23 7.46
CA LEU A 61 -3.13 23.80 6.26
C LEU A 61 -3.46 22.90 5.07
N ALA A 62 -4.06 23.46 4.02
CA ALA A 62 -4.44 22.71 2.83
C ALA A 62 -4.19 23.49 1.54
N ASN A 63 -3.86 22.78 0.46
CA ASN A 63 -3.69 23.29 -0.89
C ASN A 63 -5.05 23.61 -1.51
N ASP A 64 -5.23 24.80 -2.08
CA ASP A 64 -6.42 25.19 -2.83
C ASP A 64 -6.26 24.77 -4.32
N ASP A 65 -7.35 24.50 -5.06
CA ASP A 65 -7.40 24.04 -6.48
C ASP A 65 -6.47 24.79 -7.49
N ASN A 66 -5.92 25.93 -7.11
CA ASN A 66 -4.95 26.68 -7.89
C ASN A 66 -3.53 26.25 -7.50
N TYR A 67 -2.90 25.42 -8.35
CA TYR A 67 -1.50 24.98 -8.27
C TYR A 67 -0.62 25.90 -7.42
N ASP A 68 0.00 25.33 -6.39
CA ASP A 68 0.99 25.95 -5.50
C ASP A 68 0.48 26.97 -4.46
N SER A 69 -0.83 27.03 -4.17
CA SER A 69 -1.39 27.94 -3.15
C SER A 69 -2.01 27.23 -1.95
N LEU A 70 -1.59 27.61 -0.74
CA LEU A 70 -2.12 27.08 0.50
C LEU A 70 -3.07 28.05 1.20
N SER A 71 -4.00 27.46 1.94
CA SER A 71 -4.94 28.12 2.83
C SER A 71 -4.98 27.48 4.21
N LEU A 72 -5.26 28.32 5.21
CA LEU A 72 -5.47 27.93 6.59
C LEU A 72 -6.96 27.86 6.91
N TYR A 73 -7.34 26.77 7.55
CA TYR A 73 -8.68 26.50 8.04
C TYR A 73 -8.66 26.27 9.54
N PHE A 74 -9.70 26.71 10.24
CA PHE A 74 -9.80 26.62 11.69
C PHE A 74 -11.07 25.88 12.10
N TRP A 75 -10.93 25.06 13.14
CA TRP A 75 -12.02 24.36 13.80
C TRP A 75 -11.85 24.40 15.31
N GLN A 76 -12.95 24.47 16.05
CA GLN A 76 -12.96 24.33 17.51
C GLN A 76 -14.21 23.60 17.98
N ASP A 77 -14.19 23.11 19.22
CA ASP A 77 -15.32 22.42 19.83
C ASP A 77 -16.61 23.26 19.72
N GLY A 78 -17.70 22.60 19.28
CA GLY A 78 -19.00 23.23 19.04
C GLY A 78 -19.20 23.84 17.64
N MET A 79 -18.18 23.83 16.76
CA MET A 79 -18.34 24.21 15.36
C MET A 79 -18.88 23.06 14.50
N THR A 80 -19.81 23.38 13.60
CA THR A 80 -20.37 22.44 12.62
C THR A 80 -19.66 22.46 11.27
N GLU A 81 -18.72 23.38 11.05
CA GLU A 81 -17.96 23.48 9.80
C GLU A 81 -16.64 24.22 10.06
N MET A 82 -15.60 23.93 9.27
CA MET A 82 -14.34 24.66 9.38
C MET A 82 -14.48 26.07 8.82
N ARG A 83 -13.82 27.03 9.47
CA ARG A 83 -13.74 28.41 9.01
C ARG A 83 -12.42 28.64 8.27
N LYS A 84 -12.46 29.06 7.01
CA LYS A 84 -11.25 29.52 6.30
C LYS A 84 -10.74 30.81 6.95
N LEU A 85 -9.49 30.82 7.43
CA LEU A 85 -8.84 31.99 8.01
C LEU A 85 -8.27 32.91 6.93
N GLY A 86 -7.76 32.32 5.85
CA GLY A 86 -7.11 33.02 4.74
C GLY A 86 -6.18 32.09 3.97
N GLY A 87 -5.46 32.61 2.99
CA GLY A 87 -4.53 31.83 2.17
C GLY A 87 -3.66 32.70 1.27
N GLY A 88 -3.06 32.08 0.25
CA GLY A 88 -2.12 32.73 -0.66
C GLY A 88 -0.65 32.49 -0.31
N PHE A 89 -0.36 31.45 0.46
CA PHE A 89 1.01 31.00 0.73
C PHE A 89 1.48 30.02 -0.33
N TYR A 90 2.77 30.00 -0.62
CA TYR A 90 3.39 28.98 -1.47
C TYR A 90 3.78 27.76 -0.63
N TRP A 91 3.55 26.55 -1.15
CA TRP A 91 4.03 25.31 -0.53
C TRP A 91 5.43 24.98 -1.02
N VAL A 92 6.39 24.94 -0.08
CA VAL A 92 7.78 24.68 -0.41
C VAL A 92 8.03 23.18 -0.47
N MET A 93 8.34 22.67 -1.66
CA MET A 93 8.76 21.28 -1.85
C MET A 93 10.19 21.06 -1.36
N SER A 94 10.56 19.81 -1.05
CA SER A 94 11.87 19.52 -0.47
C SER A 94 13.05 19.93 -1.36
N SER A 95 12.91 19.79 -2.68
CA SER A 95 13.92 20.20 -3.67
C SER A 95 13.82 21.65 -4.12
N ASP A 96 12.88 22.43 -3.59
CA ASP A 96 12.69 23.79 -4.07
C ASP A 96 13.87 24.70 -3.72
N THR A 97 14.22 25.51 -4.71
CA THR A 97 15.05 26.70 -4.56
C THR A 97 14.18 27.92 -4.80
N MET A 98 14.70 29.12 -4.49
CA MET A 98 13.98 30.35 -4.81
C MET A 98 13.70 30.48 -6.33
N GLU A 99 14.61 29.98 -7.17
CA GLU A 99 14.46 30.00 -8.64
C GLU A 99 13.36 29.04 -9.09
N THR A 100 13.38 27.78 -8.64
CA THR A 100 12.36 26.79 -9.05
C THR A 100 10.97 27.15 -8.53
N ALA A 101 10.87 27.69 -7.31
CA ALA A 101 9.60 28.18 -6.76
C ALA A 101 9.04 29.37 -7.56
N GLN A 102 9.92 30.29 -7.99
CA GLN A 102 9.57 31.40 -8.88
C GLN A 102 9.07 30.88 -10.22
N GLU A 103 9.78 29.94 -10.85
CA GLU A 103 9.39 29.32 -12.12
C GLU A 103 8.03 28.61 -12.02
N SER A 104 7.77 27.87 -10.93
CA SER A 104 6.48 27.20 -10.71
C SER A 104 5.34 28.21 -10.61
N CYS A 105 5.53 29.28 -9.85
CA CYS A 105 4.52 30.33 -9.73
C CYS A 105 4.27 31.05 -11.06
N GLU A 106 5.31 31.33 -11.85
CA GLU A 106 5.18 31.94 -13.18
C GLU A 106 4.44 31.01 -14.16
N TYR A 107 4.71 29.72 -14.07
CA TYR A 107 3.98 28.70 -14.81
C TYR A 107 2.49 28.67 -14.43
N SER A 108 2.17 28.68 -13.14
CA SER A 108 0.80 28.74 -12.61
C SER A 108 0.08 30.02 -13.03
N MET A 109 0.76 31.18 -12.99
CA MET A 109 0.25 32.46 -13.51
C MET A 109 -0.17 32.40 -14.99
N SER A 110 0.53 31.60 -15.81
CA SER A 110 0.23 31.48 -17.24
C SER A 110 -1.04 30.67 -17.54
N ARG A 111 -1.48 29.83 -16.58
CA ARG A 111 -2.59 28.87 -16.77
C ARG A 111 -3.84 29.21 -15.95
N VAL A 112 -3.67 29.80 -14.78
CA VAL A 112 -4.76 30.01 -13.81
C VAL A 112 -5.22 31.48 -13.84
N PRO A 113 -6.44 31.77 -14.31
CA PRO A 113 -6.97 33.13 -14.31
C PRO A 113 -7.02 33.72 -12.90
N ASN A 114 -6.47 34.92 -12.72
CA ASN A 114 -6.40 35.64 -11.44
C ASN A 114 -5.44 35.05 -10.39
N TYR A 115 -4.55 34.13 -10.76
CA TYR A 115 -3.45 33.72 -9.87
C TYR A 115 -2.56 34.92 -9.55
N ARG A 116 -2.30 35.12 -8.26
CA ARG A 116 -1.40 36.18 -7.76
C ARG A 116 -0.13 35.53 -7.26
N MET A 117 1.01 36.09 -7.67
CA MET A 117 2.31 35.67 -7.17
C MET A 117 2.30 35.68 -5.63
N PRO A 118 2.51 34.52 -4.97
CA PRO A 118 2.60 34.47 -3.52
C PRO A 118 3.90 35.14 -3.02
N ASP A 119 3.92 35.53 -1.76
CA ASP A 119 5.16 36.00 -1.13
C ASP A 119 6.06 34.79 -0.83
N LEU A 120 7.06 34.58 -1.69
CA LEU A 120 8.01 33.47 -1.55
C LEU A 120 8.96 33.63 -0.35
N THR A 121 9.04 34.81 0.27
CA THR A 121 9.81 35.00 1.51
C THR A 121 9.09 34.33 2.69
N HIS A 122 7.76 34.41 2.71
CA HIS A 122 6.88 33.77 3.69
C HIS A 122 6.21 32.49 3.14
N ALA A 123 6.91 31.76 2.28
CA ALA A 123 6.47 30.44 1.83
C ALA A 123 6.53 29.43 3.00
N ILE A 124 5.64 28.43 2.98
CA ILE A 124 5.49 27.48 4.08
C ILE A 124 6.05 26.13 3.65
N SER A 125 7.05 25.64 4.38
CA SER A 125 7.51 24.25 4.31
C SER A 125 6.86 23.40 5.39
N GLU A 126 6.78 23.94 6.60
CA GLU A 126 6.22 23.27 7.77
C GLU A 126 5.46 24.28 8.63
N LEU A 127 4.44 23.81 9.34
CA LEU A 127 3.57 24.61 10.22
C LEU A 127 3.45 23.95 11.60
N THR A 128 3.54 24.75 12.66
CA THR A 128 3.32 24.30 14.03
C THR A 128 2.72 25.42 14.90
N SER A 129 2.57 25.17 16.20
CA SER A 129 2.08 26.16 17.17
C SER A 129 2.67 25.94 18.57
N ASP A 130 2.61 26.98 19.40
CA ASP A 130 2.76 26.90 20.86
C ASP A 130 1.41 26.68 21.59
N GLY A 131 0.33 26.44 20.84
CA GLY A 131 -1.04 26.31 21.32
C GLY A 131 -1.86 27.61 21.20
N GLU A 132 -1.21 28.76 21.03
CA GLU A 132 -1.87 30.06 20.86
C GLU A 132 -1.54 30.68 19.49
N THR A 133 -0.25 30.72 19.14
CA THR A 133 0.31 31.35 17.95
C THR A 133 0.79 30.31 16.95
N LEU A 134 0.54 30.54 15.65
CA LEU A 134 1.07 29.70 14.58
C LEU A 134 2.49 30.13 14.20
N TYR A 135 3.35 29.15 13.95
CA TYR A 135 4.72 29.35 13.46
C TYR A 135 4.92 28.54 12.19
N ALA A 136 5.56 29.14 11.20
CA ALA A 136 5.93 28.49 9.96
C ALA A 136 7.44 28.60 9.71
N LEU A 137 7.98 27.57 9.06
CA LEU A 137 9.36 27.54 8.57
C LEU A 137 9.36 27.62 7.05
N ASN A 138 10.16 28.53 6.50
CA ASN A 138 10.56 28.50 5.11
C ASN A 138 11.96 27.88 4.98
N ARG A 139 12.04 26.63 4.51
CA ARG A 139 13.31 25.90 4.41
C ARG A 139 14.24 26.44 3.32
N ILE A 140 13.75 27.22 2.35
CA ILE A 140 14.57 27.80 1.27
C ILE A 140 15.51 28.86 1.84
N ASN A 141 14.99 29.74 2.70
CA ASN A 141 15.72 30.89 3.22
C ASN A 141 16.00 30.82 4.73
N GLY A 142 15.43 29.83 5.44
CA GLY A 142 15.59 29.65 6.88
C GLY A 142 14.75 30.56 7.76
N LEU A 143 13.83 31.32 7.17
CA LEU A 143 12.97 32.23 7.91
C LEU A 143 11.96 31.44 8.74
N ILE A 144 11.90 31.77 10.03
CA ILE A 144 10.83 31.36 10.93
C ILE A 144 9.96 32.58 11.18
N PHE A 145 8.66 32.45 10.96
CA PHE A 145 7.72 33.55 11.07
C PHE A 145 6.41 33.10 11.72
N LYS A 146 5.72 34.04 12.36
CA LYS A 146 4.39 33.84 12.94
C LYS A 146 3.31 34.12 11.90
N ILE A 147 2.19 33.44 12.04
CA ILE A 147 0.96 33.73 11.28
C ILE A 147 -0.13 34.06 12.29
N SER A 148 -0.75 35.23 12.14
CA SER A 148 -1.83 35.70 13.00
C SER A 148 -3.04 36.16 12.20
N GLU A 149 -4.24 35.89 12.71
CA GLU A 149 -5.48 36.43 12.15
C GLU A 149 -5.72 37.84 12.68
N THR A 150 -5.90 38.79 11.76
CA THR A 150 -6.28 40.18 12.07
C THR A 150 -7.59 40.54 11.39
N LYS A 151 -8.12 41.75 11.67
CA LYS A 151 -9.33 42.25 11.00
C LYS A 151 -9.17 42.38 9.48
N ASP A 152 -7.94 42.55 9.00
CA ASP A 152 -7.61 42.74 7.59
C ASP A 152 -7.17 41.43 6.91
N GLY A 153 -7.32 40.28 7.59
CA GLY A 153 -6.90 38.96 7.12
C GLY A 153 -5.67 38.44 7.85
N LEU A 154 -5.05 37.39 7.30
CA LEU A 154 -3.82 36.81 7.82
C LEU A 154 -2.64 37.78 7.66
N GLN A 155 -1.83 37.90 8.70
CA GLN A 155 -0.60 38.68 8.72
C GLN A 155 0.57 37.79 9.14
N THR A 156 1.75 38.04 8.56
CA THR A 156 2.99 37.39 8.92
C THR A 156 3.89 38.33 9.71
N GLU A 157 4.64 37.78 10.67
CA GLU A 157 5.63 38.51 11.47
C GLU A 157 6.91 37.68 11.58
N ASP A 158 8.03 38.22 11.12
CA ASP A 158 9.33 37.57 11.22
C ASP A 158 9.71 37.34 12.69
N VAL A 159 10.15 36.13 13.02
CA VAL A 159 10.65 35.78 14.36
C VAL A 159 12.17 35.81 14.35
N CYS A 160 12.78 34.92 13.56
CA CYS A 160 14.21 34.85 13.38
C CYS A 160 14.55 34.13 12.07
N THR A 161 15.82 34.14 11.69
CA THR A 161 16.33 33.32 10.58
C THR A 161 17.31 32.31 11.16
N MET A 162 17.16 31.05 10.79
CA MET A 162 18.07 29.99 11.23
C MET A 162 19.53 30.35 10.90
N ALA A 163 20.43 30.17 11.86
CA ALA A 163 21.85 30.49 11.69
C ALA A 163 22.51 29.67 10.57
N ASN A 164 21.97 28.49 10.23
CA ASN A 164 22.46 27.61 9.17
C ASN A 164 21.37 26.63 8.69
N LEU A 165 21.30 26.38 7.38
CA LEU A 165 20.36 25.42 6.78
C LEU A 165 20.96 24.04 6.50
N SER A 166 22.27 23.85 6.60
CA SER A 166 22.87 22.54 6.36
C SER A 166 22.39 21.47 7.35
N CYS A 167 21.88 21.89 8.51
CA CYS A 167 21.25 20.99 9.48
C CYS A 167 19.94 20.38 8.98
N LEU A 168 19.31 20.95 7.93
CA LEU A 168 18.10 20.43 7.28
C LEU A 168 18.41 19.57 6.06
N ASN A 169 19.68 19.23 5.84
CA ASN A 169 20.13 18.38 4.75
C ASN A 169 20.61 17.02 5.28
N ILE A 170 20.55 16.03 4.40
CA ILE A 170 21.15 14.71 4.57
C ILE A 170 22.25 14.54 3.52
N SER A 171 23.37 13.96 3.95
CA SER A 171 24.47 13.63 3.05
C SER A 171 24.71 12.12 3.11
N TYR A 172 24.84 11.48 1.95
CA TYR A 172 25.29 10.10 1.86
C TYR A 172 26.56 10.02 1.03
N ARG A 173 27.44 9.09 1.39
CA ARG A 173 28.66 8.78 0.65
C ARG A 173 28.37 7.59 -0.26
N ASP A 174 28.51 7.80 -1.55
CA ASP A 174 28.57 6.72 -2.52
C ASP A 174 29.85 5.91 -2.26
N LEU A 175 29.68 4.63 -1.92
CA LEU A 175 30.77 3.73 -1.53
C LEU A 175 31.64 3.31 -2.72
N GLU A 176 31.12 3.39 -3.95
CA GLU A 176 31.84 3.02 -5.17
C GLU A 176 32.65 4.21 -5.71
N THR A 177 32.08 5.41 -5.67
CA THR A 177 32.70 6.61 -6.24
C THR A 177 33.40 7.51 -5.21
N ASP A 178 33.24 7.22 -3.93
CA ASP A 178 33.65 8.04 -2.77
C ASP A 178 33.09 9.48 -2.79
N LYS A 179 32.07 9.74 -3.61
CA LYS A 179 31.41 11.04 -3.72
C LYS A 179 30.38 11.21 -2.61
N VAL A 180 30.32 12.40 -2.03
CA VAL A 180 29.27 12.76 -1.07
C VAL A 180 28.20 13.55 -1.78
N TYR A 181 27.00 13.01 -1.80
CA TYR A 181 25.82 13.69 -2.29
C TYR A 181 25.05 14.27 -1.12
N THR A 182 24.58 15.52 -1.25
CA THR A 182 23.83 16.21 -0.20
C THR A 182 22.48 16.63 -0.76
N TYR A 183 21.42 16.22 -0.08
CA TYR A 183 20.05 16.49 -0.46
C TYR A 183 19.31 17.16 0.71
N PRO A 184 18.29 17.97 0.41
CA PRO A 184 17.36 18.43 1.43
C PRO A 184 16.70 17.22 2.10
N ALA A 185 16.79 17.12 3.42
CA ALA A 185 16.19 16.02 4.16
C ALA A 185 14.68 16.19 4.27
N SER A 186 13.96 15.08 4.45
CA SER A 186 12.56 15.12 4.84
C SER A 186 12.45 15.60 6.28
N LEU A 187 11.59 16.59 6.50
CA LEU A 187 11.20 17.04 7.83
C LEU A 187 9.96 16.24 8.22
N THR A 188 9.93 15.69 9.43
CA THR A 188 8.81 14.82 9.85
C THR A 188 7.90 15.51 10.86
N ARG A 189 8.46 16.32 11.76
CA ARG A 189 7.74 16.99 12.85
C ARG A 189 8.41 18.31 13.23
N MET A 190 7.59 19.26 13.66
CA MET A 190 8.03 20.55 14.19
C MET A 190 7.18 20.95 15.40
N TYR A 191 7.79 21.35 16.52
CA TYR A 191 7.09 21.78 17.74
C TYR A 191 7.75 23.02 18.36
N VAL A 192 6.94 23.93 18.89
CA VAL A 192 7.44 25.06 19.68
C VAL A 192 7.44 24.69 21.16
N CYS A 193 8.63 24.72 21.74
CA CYS A 193 8.91 24.36 23.12
C CYS A 193 9.43 25.60 23.84
N GLY A 194 8.52 26.46 24.32
CA GLY A 194 8.88 27.76 24.89
C GLY A 194 9.53 28.68 23.84
N SER A 195 10.79 29.07 24.05
CA SER A 195 11.55 29.90 23.11
C SER A 195 12.35 29.10 22.08
N VAL A 196 12.10 27.80 21.95
CA VAL A 196 12.85 26.91 21.06
C VAL A 196 11.91 26.24 20.06
N LEU A 197 12.27 26.24 18.79
CA LEU A 197 11.63 25.43 17.76
C LEU A 197 12.41 24.12 17.60
N ALA A 198 11.75 22.99 17.84
CA ALA A 198 12.31 21.66 17.63
C ALA A 198 11.85 21.10 16.29
N ILE A 199 12.79 20.64 15.46
CA ILE A 199 12.54 20.11 14.11
C ILE A 199 13.14 18.71 14.02
N SER A 200 12.33 17.71 13.68
CA SER A 200 12.82 16.36 13.37
C SER A 200 13.21 16.27 11.89
N VAL A 201 14.45 15.84 11.66
CA VAL A 201 15.07 15.74 10.33
C VAL A 201 15.46 14.29 10.10
N MET A 202 14.99 13.68 9.02
CA MET A 202 15.36 12.30 8.67
C MET A 202 16.86 12.17 8.42
N GLN A 203 17.43 11.07 8.90
CA GLN A 203 18.80 10.64 8.62
C GLN A 203 18.79 9.29 7.89
N GLU A 204 19.97 8.82 7.47
CA GLU A 204 20.13 7.48 6.90
C GLU A 204 19.65 6.41 7.90
N ASN A 205 19.89 6.67 9.19
CA ASN A 205 19.59 5.80 10.31
C ASN A 205 18.80 6.59 11.36
N GLY A 206 17.47 6.55 11.30
CA GLY A 206 16.58 7.23 12.25
C GLY A 206 16.40 8.72 11.96
N ILE A 207 16.38 9.55 13.00
CA ILE A 207 16.22 11.00 12.93
C ILE A 207 17.29 11.73 13.75
N LYS A 208 17.54 12.99 13.40
CA LYS A 208 18.09 13.98 14.35
C LYS A 208 17.03 15.01 14.71
N VAL A 209 17.21 15.65 15.86
CA VAL A 209 16.38 16.78 16.28
C VAL A 209 17.22 18.06 16.27
N VAL A 210 16.81 19.02 15.46
CA VAL A 210 17.40 20.36 15.37
C VAL A 210 16.58 21.30 16.27
N LEU A 211 17.23 21.90 17.24
CA LEU A 211 16.66 22.88 18.16
C LEU A 211 17.13 24.28 17.74
N VAL A 212 16.19 25.16 17.41
CA VAL A 212 16.45 26.54 17.00
C VAL A 212 15.97 27.49 18.09
N ASP A 213 16.84 28.33 18.63
CA ASP A 213 16.44 29.42 19.52
C ASP A 213 15.68 30.49 18.71
N LEU A 214 14.43 30.75 19.09
CA LEU A 214 13.57 31.70 18.39
C LEU A 214 13.99 33.16 18.61
N THR A 215 14.91 33.43 19.54
CA THR A 215 15.41 34.78 19.84
C THR A 215 16.44 35.26 18.81
N ASP A 216 17.34 34.37 18.39
CA ASP A 216 18.48 34.72 17.55
C ASP A 216 18.77 33.74 16.40
N GLY A 217 18.01 32.64 16.31
CA GLY A 217 18.18 31.60 15.29
C GLY A 217 19.33 30.64 15.57
N ALA A 218 19.94 30.67 16.76
CA ALA A 218 21.02 29.76 17.14
C ALA A 218 20.56 28.30 17.14
N ILE A 219 21.43 27.39 16.73
CA ILE A 219 21.11 25.98 16.51
C ILE A 219 21.86 25.09 17.49
N ARG A 220 21.15 24.13 18.10
CA ARG A 220 21.69 22.96 18.79
C ARG A 220 21.09 21.70 18.18
N GLU A 221 21.85 20.62 18.09
CA GLU A 221 21.36 19.33 17.59
C GLU A 221 21.34 18.27 18.69
N ILE A 222 20.34 17.40 18.65
CA ILE A 222 20.33 16.10 19.32
C ILE A 222 20.43 15.07 18.19
N ALA A 223 21.58 14.41 18.10
CA ALA A 223 21.85 13.39 17.10
C ALA A 223 22.31 12.12 17.81
N ASP A 224 21.61 11.02 17.55
CA ASP A 224 21.87 9.70 18.12
C ASP A 224 21.26 8.66 17.18
N GLU A 225 22.02 7.62 16.81
CA GLU A 225 21.60 6.61 15.83
C GLU A 225 20.40 5.76 16.27
N SER A 226 20.08 5.78 17.57
CA SER A 226 18.89 5.14 18.12
C SER A 226 17.66 6.04 18.09
N LEU A 227 17.79 7.35 17.84
CA LEU A 227 16.67 8.27 17.89
C LEU A 227 15.77 8.10 16.65
N GLU A 228 14.50 7.84 16.89
CA GLU A 228 13.58 7.34 15.87
C GLU A 228 12.34 8.24 15.70
N ALA A 229 11.88 8.89 16.77
CA ALA A 229 10.76 9.84 16.68
C ALA A 229 10.83 10.90 17.77
N MET A 230 10.16 12.03 17.49
CA MET A 230 10.02 13.18 18.40
C MET A 230 8.56 13.65 18.39
N TYR A 231 7.98 13.87 19.57
CA TYR A 231 6.63 14.41 19.75
C TYR A 231 6.61 15.55 20.78
N GLU A 232 5.56 16.38 20.74
CA GLU A 232 5.25 17.31 21.83
C GLU A 232 4.98 16.53 23.13
N TRP A 233 5.41 17.09 24.26
CA TRP A 233 5.07 16.62 25.59
C TRP A 233 4.69 17.78 26.51
N ALA A 234 4.26 17.45 27.73
CA ALA A 234 3.88 18.41 28.76
C ALA A 234 4.95 19.49 29.01
N ASP A 235 4.51 20.66 29.44
CA ASP A 235 5.37 21.77 29.92
C ASP A 235 6.45 22.25 28.93
N GLY A 236 6.21 22.09 27.62
CA GLY A 236 7.16 22.48 26.58
C GLY A 236 8.36 21.54 26.49
N GLU A 237 8.22 20.30 26.94
CA GLU A 237 9.20 19.23 26.75
C GLU A 237 8.93 18.46 25.46
N LEU A 238 9.90 17.64 25.05
CA LEU A 238 9.78 16.72 23.93
C LEU A 238 9.68 15.28 24.43
N LEU A 239 8.85 14.47 23.81
CA LEU A 239 8.87 13.01 23.94
C LEU A 239 9.77 12.42 22.86
N LEU A 240 10.85 11.76 23.26
CA LEU A 240 11.82 11.11 22.38
C LEU A 240 11.62 9.59 22.40
N TRP A 241 11.63 8.99 21.21
CA TRP A 241 11.60 7.54 21.02
C TRP A 241 12.97 7.06 20.59
N ARG A 242 13.56 6.15 21.36
CA ARG A 242 14.88 5.58 21.09
C ARG A 242 14.79 4.08 20.92
N LEU A 243 15.36 3.54 19.85
CA LEU A 243 15.47 2.11 19.63
C LEU A 243 16.37 1.47 20.68
N GLU A 244 15.89 0.38 21.28
CA GLU A 244 16.68 -0.43 22.21
C GLU A 244 17.50 -1.47 21.43
N GLY A 245 18.79 -1.57 21.76
CA GLY A 245 19.71 -2.55 21.15
C GLY A 245 20.49 -1.99 19.96
N SER A 246 20.79 -2.84 18.98
CA SER A 246 21.62 -2.46 17.82
C SER A 246 20.78 -1.71 16.77
N PRO A 247 21.22 -0.55 16.26
CA PRO A 247 20.49 0.28 15.29
C PRO A 247 20.56 -0.24 13.86
N ASN A 248 20.25 -1.53 13.68
CA ASN A 248 20.15 -2.17 12.38
C ASN A 248 18.69 -2.24 11.90
N GLU A 249 18.50 -2.54 10.62
CA GLU A 249 17.18 -2.57 9.96
C GLU A 249 16.22 -3.62 10.57
N ILE A 250 16.76 -4.76 11.03
CA ILE A 250 15.97 -5.81 11.68
C ILE A 250 15.40 -5.31 13.02
N SER A 251 16.22 -4.64 13.83
CA SER A 251 15.79 -4.02 15.08
C SER A 251 14.77 -2.92 14.84
N ARG A 252 14.92 -2.11 13.78
CA ARG A 252 13.94 -1.05 13.45
C ARG A 252 12.58 -1.60 13.04
N SER A 253 12.53 -2.81 12.47
CA SER A 253 11.29 -3.44 11.99
C SER A 253 10.62 -4.36 13.01
N SER A 254 11.28 -4.69 14.12
CA SER A 254 10.76 -5.67 15.10
C SER A 254 11.16 -5.44 16.56
N GLY A 255 11.98 -4.43 16.84
CA GLY A 255 12.57 -4.17 18.15
C GLY A 255 11.64 -3.45 19.13
N THR A 256 12.24 -3.06 20.25
CA THR A 256 11.59 -2.29 21.32
C THR A 256 12.19 -0.90 21.45
N TYR A 257 11.45 -0.01 22.10
CA TYR A 257 11.78 1.39 22.25
C TYR A 257 11.80 1.81 23.71
N ALA A 258 12.76 2.67 24.04
CA ALA A 258 12.79 3.47 25.24
C ALA A 258 12.19 4.84 24.93
N LEU A 259 11.30 5.30 25.80
CA LEU A 259 10.63 6.59 25.69
C LEU A 259 11.12 7.49 26.82
N SER A 260 11.50 8.71 26.49
CA SER A 260 11.99 9.69 27.45
C SER A 260 11.39 11.06 27.19
N ARG A 261 11.23 11.85 28.26
CA ARG A 261 10.95 13.28 28.17
C ARG A 261 12.27 14.04 28.15
N TYR A 262 12.36 15.05 27.30
CA TYR A 262 13.53 15.89 27.12
C TYR A 262 13.17 17.35 27.34
N SER A 263 13.81 17.97 28.34
CA SER A 263 13.65 19.40 28.59
C SER A 263 14.54 20.20 27.66
N VAL A 264 13.95 20.97 26.74
CA VAL A 264 14.73 21.81 25.82
C VAL A 264 15.50 22.91 26.56
N ALA A 265 14.96 23.39 27.69
CA ALA A 265 15.52 24.48 28.48
C ALA A 265 16.77 24.05 29.27
N THR A 266 16.77 22.87 29.88
CA THR A 266 17.90 22.38 30.69
C THR A 266 18.80 21.40 29.93
N GLY A 267 18.28 20.76 28.89
CA GLY A 267 18.93 19.64 28.20
C GLY A 267 18.87 18.32 28.98
N GLU A 268 18.08 18.24 30.06
CA GLU A 268 17.92 17.02 30.84
C GLU A 268 16.92 16.06 30.18
N GLU A 269 17.27 14.78 30.14
CA GLU A 269 16.43 13.69 29.62
C GLU A 269 16.01 12.77 30.78
N THR A 270 14.72 12.50 30.93
CA THR A 270 14.17 11.58 31.94
C THR A 270 13.46 10.42 31.27
N LEU A 271 13.83 9.19 31.61
CA LEU A 271 13.20 7.98 31.10
C LEU A 271 11.76 7.85 31.61
N LEU A 272 10.83 7.53 30.71
CA LEU A 272 9.41 7.28 30.99
C LEU A 272 9.08 5.78 30.94
N SER A 273 9.51 5.10 29.88
CA SER A 273 9.18 3.69 29.65
C SER A 273 10.26 2.99 28.81
N THR A 274 10.32 1.66 28.91
CA THR A 274 11.24 0.80 28.15
C THR A 274 10.51 -0.43 27.65
N GLY A 275 11.06 -1.11 26.64
CA GLY A 275 10.47 -2.32 26.08
C GLY A 275 9.19 -2.05 25.28
N VAL A 276 8.93 -0.80 24.85
CA VAL A 276 7.73 -0.46 24.07
C VAL A 276 7.86 -1.07 22.67
N PRO A 277 6.98 -1.99 22.24
CA PRO A 277 7.15 -2.68 20.97
C PRO A 277 7.05 -1.75 19.75
N TYR A 278 7.74 -2.06 18.64
CA TYR A 278 7.64 -1.32 17.38
C TYR A 278 6.19 -1.10 16.90
N LYS A 279 5.33 -2.10 17.01
CA LYS A 279 3.89 -1.98 16.66
C LYS A 279 3.15 -0.91 17.47
N LYS A 280 3.73 -0.48 18.60
CA LYS A 280 3.24 0.61 19.43
C LYS A 280 3.88 1.96 19.09
N ARG A 281 4.73 2.05 18.07
CA ARG A 281 5.26 3.33 17.58
C ARG A 281 4.22 4.03 16.72
N SER A 282 3.82 5.23 17.14
CA SER A 282 3.10 6.13 16.24
C SER A 282 4.03 6.69 15.20
N GLU A 283 3.49 6.96 14.02
CA GLU A 283 4.02 8.01 13.14
C GLU A 283 3.35 9.36 13.44
N CYS A 284 2.16 9.38 14.03
CA CYS A 284 1.23 10.52 14.01
C CYS A 284 0.57 10.88 15.35
N GLY A 285 1.20 10.60 16.48
CA GLY A 285 0.59 10.84 17.80
C GLY A 285 0.60 12.31 18.25
N ALA A 286 -0.23 12.62 19.25
CA ALA A 286 -0.38 13.97 19.81
C ALA A 286 -0.57 13.94 21.33
N TYR A 287 0.09 14.89 22.02
CA TYR A 287 -0.10 15.12 23.45
C TYR A 287 -1.35 15.98 23.69
N ASP A 288 -2.11 15.64 24.73
CA ASP A 288 -3.31 16.35 25.15
C ASP A 288 -3.07 17.13 26.44
N PRO A 289 -2.88 18.46 26.37
CA PRO A 289 -2.61 19.26 27.55
C PRO A 289 -3.82 19.38 28.49
N TYR A 290 -5.03 19.04 28.04
CA TYR A 290 -6.24 19.12 28.86
C TYR A 290 -6.41 17.90 29.78
N SER A 291 -5.91 16.74 29.37
CA SER A 291 -6.02 15.49 30.14
C SER A 291 -4.67 14.94 30.63
N GLY A 292 -3.55 15.43 30.11
CA GLY A 292 -2.22 14.88 30.36
C GLY A 292 -1.97 13.54 29.67
N SER A 293 -2.83 13.15 28.73
CA SER A 293 -2.70 11.90 27.99
C SER A 293 -1.98 12.09 26.65
N TYR A 294 -1.40 11.02 26.14
CA TYR A 294 -0.90 10.92 24.78
C TYR A 294 -1.84 10.06 23.94
N TYR A 295 -2.18 10.54 22.75
CA TYR A 295 -2.98 9.81 21.77
C TYR A 295 -2.07 9.30 20.65
N ASP A 296 -2.21 8.02 20.34
CA ASP A 296 -1.41 7.32 19.34
C ASP A 296 -2.32 6.77 18.23
N VAL A 297 -1.91 6.97 16.98
CA VAL A 297 -2.59 6.49 15.77
C VAL A 297 -2.05 5.11 15.36
N ARG A 298 -2.92 4.09 15.37
CA ARG A 298 -2.68 2.70 14.95
C ARG A 298 -3.43 2.41 13.65
N THR A 299 -2.83 2.79 12.52
CA THR A 299 -3.48 2.77 11.20
C THR A 299 -4.72 3.67 11.17
N ARG A 300 -5.85 3.22 11.74
CA ARG A 300 -7.12 3.96 11.89
C ARG A 300 -7.56 4.15 13.33
N GLN A 301 -7.17 3.23 14.21
CA GLN A 301 -7.55 3.25 15.62
C GLN A 301 -6.75 4.30 16.35
N ILE A 302 -7.40 5.07 17.21
CA ILE A 302 -6.74 5.95 18.15
C ILE A 302 -6.77 5.29 19.51
N VAL A 303 -5.59 5.15 20.11
CA VAL A 303 -5.43 4.69 21.49
C VAL A 303 -4.91 5.82 22.36
N ARG A 304 -5.32 5.84 23.62
CA ARG A 304 -4.88 6.81 24.62
C ARG A 304 -4.04 6.12 25.67
N THR A 305 -2.99 6.79 26.11
CA THR A 305 -2.07 6.28 27.13
C THR A 305 -1.48 7.43 27.95
N THR A 306 -1.10 7.15 29.19
CA THR A 306 -0.34 8.07 30.05
C THR A 306 1.06 7.58 30.37
N ASP A 307 1.35 6.29 30.17
CA ASP A 307 2.62 5.64 30.57
C ASP A 307 3.23 4.73 29.49
N PHE A 308 2.54 4.58 28.35
CA PHE A 308 2.85 3.70 27.21
C PHE A 308 2.84 2.20 27.53
N VAL A 309 2.42 1.84 28.75
CA VAL A 309 2.24 0.46 29.20
C VAL A 309 0.79 0.06 28.97
N GLN A 310 -0.15 0.83 29.52
CA GLN A 310 -1.58 0.62 29.35
C GLN A 310 -2.14 1.56 28.27
N GLU A 311 -2.90 0.99 27.34
CA GLU A 311 -3.52 1.72 26.25
C GLU A 311 -5.02 1.45 26.24
N ASP A 312 -5.80 2.53 26.16
CA ASP A 312 -7.25 2.47 26.04
C ASP A 312 -7.64 2.85 24.60
N PRO A 313 -8.35 1.99 23.86
CA PRO A 313 -8.96 2.38 22.59
C PRO A 313 -9.97 3.52 22.77
N VAL A 314 -9.92 4.54 21.92
CA VAL A 314 -10.78 5.74 22.02
C VAL A 314 -11.75 5.84 20.85
N VAL A 315 -11.21 5.95 19.64
CA VAL A 315 -11.98 6.17 18.40
C VAL A 315 -11.37 5.42 17.23
N THR A 316 -12.08 5.36 16.11
CA THR A 316 -11.54 5.00 14.80
C THR A 316 -11.81 6.13 13.82
N PHE A 317 -10.77 6.49 13.06
CA PHE A 317 -10.91 7.33 11.89
C PHE A 317 -11.12 6.48 10.64
N PRO A 318 -11.98 6.91 9.70
CA PRO A 318 -12.18 6.20 8.44
C PRO A 318 -10.91 6.05 7.61
N ALA A 319 -10.11 7.10 7.54
CA ALA A 319 -8.83 7.09 6.85
C ALA A 319 -7.75 6.45 7.69
N ALA A 320 -6.87 5.69 7.04
CA ALA A 320 -5.61 5.25 7.62
C ALA A 320 -4.57 6.38 7.65
N ASN A 321 -3.59 6.25 8.54
CA ASN A 321 -2.39 7.08 8.65
C ASN A 321 -2.72 8.59 8.74
N VAL A 322 -3.68 8.94 9.59
CA VAL A 322 -4.06 10.33 9.83
C VAL A 322 -3.04 11.03 10.72
N ASN A 323 -2.72 12.28 10.44
CA ASN A 323 -2.11 13.19 11.41
C ASN A 323 -3.22 13.70 12.34
N ILE A 324 -2.97 13.78 13.64
CA ILE A 324 -4.00 14.24 14.59
C ILE A 324 -3.57 15.50 15.34
N ALA A 325 -4.57 16.30 15.72
CA ALA A 325 -4.47 17.32 16.75
C ALA A 325 -5.65 17.19 17.71
N VAL A 326 -5.47 17.66 18.94
CA VAL A 326 -6.47 17.51 20.00
C VAL A 326 -6.96 18.89 20.45
N THR A 327 -8.27 19.00 20.64
CA THR A 327 -8.94 20.15 21.29
C THR A 327 -9.26 19.79 22.73
N LYS A 328 -10.20 20.46 23.40
CA LYS A 328 -10.58 20.08 24.76
C LYS A 328 -11.42 18.80 24.73
N ASP A 329 -12.42 18.76 23.87
CA ASP A 329 -13.45 17.71 23.87
C ASP A 329 -13.31 16.75 22.67
N SER A 330 -12.50 17.10 21.66
CA SER A 330 -12.42 16.36 20.39
C SER A 330 -10.99 16.07 19.92
N ILE A 331 -10.86 15.05 19.06
CA ILE A 331 -9.67 14.71 18.27
C ILE A 331 -9.98 15.02 16.80
N VAL A 332 -9.11 15.78 16.16
CA VAL A 332 -9.19 16.11 14.74
C VAL A 332 -8.12 15.32 14.01
N GLY A 333 -8.52 14.46 13.08
CA GLY A 333 -7.63 13.68 12.23
C GLY A 333 -7.68 14.18 10.79
N VAL A 334 -6.52 14.31 10.15
CA VAL A 334 -6.40 14.71 8.75
C VAL A 334 -5.58 13.69 7.96
N ASN A 335 -6.00 13.40 6.73
CA ASN A 335 -5.15 12.77 5.71
C ASN A 335 -5.08 13.69 4.48
N LEU A 336 -4.40 13.26 3.41
CA LEU A 336 -4.25 14.04 2.17
C LEU A 336 -5.57 14.61 1.61
N SER A 337 -6.72 13.99 1.83
CA SER A 337 -7.97 14.34 1.16
C SER A 337 -9.18 14.51 2.09
N SER A 338 -9.00 14.45 3.41
CA SER A 338 -10.13 14.44 4.35
C SER A 338 -9.78 14.95 5.75
N VAL A 339 -10.74 15.64 6.37
CA VAL A 339 -10.70 16.07 7.78
C VAL A 339 -11.83 15.40 8.54
N TYR A 340 -11.48 14.71 9.62
CA TYR A 340 -12.39 14.00 10.50
C TYR A 340 -12.33 14.57 11.91
N VAL A 341 -13.48 14.69 12.55
CA VAL A 341 -13.56 15.01 13.98
C VAL A 341 -14.25 13.89 14.73
N ARG A 342 -13.71 13.54 15.90
CA ARG A 342 -14.28 12.57 16.84
C ARG A 342 -14.21 13.10 18.26
N SER A 343 -15.21 12.79 19.08
CA SER A 343 -15.16 13.11 20.51
C SER A 343 -14.10 12.27 21.22
N LYS A 344 -13.51 12.82 22.29
CA LYS A 344 -12.65 12.07 23.21
C LYS A 344 -13.44 11.21 24.19
N GLU A 345 -14.64 11.65 24.55
CA GLU A 345 -15.56 10.92 25.43
C GLU A 345 -16.62 10.26 24.56
N ASN A 346 -16.29 9.09 24.04
CA ASN A 346 -17.31 8.23 23.47
C ASN A 346 -17.96 7.40 24.57
N GLY A 347 -19.25 7.08 24.42
CA GLY A 347 -19.95 6.16 25.31
C GLY A 347 -19.40 4.74 25.23
N ASP A 348 -20.24 3.73 25.46
CA ASP A 348 -19.83 2.33 25.35
C ASP A 348 -19.48 1.98 23.88
N MET A 349 -18.20 2.11 23.53
CA MET A 349 -17.67 1.77 22.21
C MET A 349 -17.45 0.26 22.11
N THR A 350 -17.85 -0.33 20.99
CA THR A 350 -17.58 -1.74 20.71
C THR A 350 -16.30 -1.87 19.88
N VAL A 351 -15.39 -2.75 20.29
CA VAL A 351 -14.15 -3.01 19.55
C VAL A 351 -14.34 -4.22 18.64
N LEU A 352 -14.23 -4.02 17.32
CA LEU A 352 -14.16 -5.07 16.31
C LEU A 352 -12.69 -5.31 15.96
N ARG A 353 -12.18 -6.51 16.28
CA ARG A 353 -10.76 -6.87 16.10
C ARG A 353 -10.54 -7.58 14.78
N ILE A 354 -9.71 -6.99 13.92
CA ILE A 354 -9.36 -7.52 12.60
C ILE A 354 -7.86 -7.78 12.57
N GLN A 355 -7.50 -9.02 12.32
CA GLN A 355 -6.10 -9.44 12.26
C GLN A 355 -5.72 -9.81 10.82
N SER A 356 -4.54 -9.36 10.40
CA SER A 356 -4.10 -9.41 9.01
C SER A 356 -2.62 -9.75 8.90
N SER A 357 -2.22 -10.61 7.97
CA SER A 357 -0.80 -10.80 7.60
C SER A 357 -0.31 -9.78 6.57
N ASN A 358 -1.21 -9.40 5.65
CA ASN A 358 -1.06 -8.32 4.67
C ASN A 358 -2.28 -7.40 4.83
N GLY A 359 -2.16 -6.07 4.76
CA GLY A 359 -3.24 -5.12 5.09
C GLY A 359 -4.65 -5.48 4.55
N ALA A 360 -5.69 -5.09 5.30
CA ALA A 360 -7.09 -5.32 4.92
C ALA A 360 -7.59 -4.38 3.81
N SER A 361 -8.73 -4.69 3.17
CA SER A 361 -9.34 -3.84 2.13
C SER A 361 -9.55 -2.43 2.67
N ASN A 362 -8.78 -1.48 2.14
CA ASN A 362 -8.70 -0.13 2.68
C ASN A 362 -10.04 0.61 2.56
N THR A 363 -10.74 0.40 1.44
CA THR A 363 -12.04 1.02 1.12
C THR A 363 -13.16 0.49 2.01
N ALA A 364 -13.29 -0.84 2.14
CA ALA A 364 -14.33 -1.45 2.98
C ALA A 364 -14.22 -1.02 4.44
N LEU A 365 -13.00 -0.99 4.97
CA LEU A 365 -12.77 -0.51 6.33
C LEU A 365 -13.09 0.98 6.50
N GLN A 366 -12.80 1.79 5.48
CA GLN A 366 -13.12 3.21 5.48
C GLN A 366 -14.64 3.42 5.52
N HIS A 367 -15.38 2.87 4.56
CA HIS A 367 -16.84 3.01 4.52
C HIS A 367 -17.50 2.44 5.78
N PHE A 368 -17.05 1.28 6.27
CA PHE A 368 -17.57 0.73 7.52
C PHE A 368 -17.36 1.69 8.71
N ALA A 369 -16.19 2.30 8.84
CA ALA A 369 -15.89 3.26 9.91
C ALA A 369 -16.61 4.61 9.74
N GLU A 370 -17.00 4.98 8.52
CA GLU A 370 -17.87 6.14 8.26
C GLU A 370 -19.30 5.86 8.71
N GLU A 371 -19.81 4.66 8.43
CA GLU A 371 -21.17 4.25 8.76
C GLU A 371 -21.39 3.83 10.21
N ASN A 372 -20.34 3.31 10.87
CA ASN A 372 -20.39 2.81 12.25
C ASN A 372 -19.35 3.54 13.13
N PRO A 373 -19.47 4.88 13.32
CA PRO A 373 -18.50 5.67 14.09
C PRO A 373 -18.41 5.28 15.57
N GLU A 374 -19.38 4.54 16.10
CA GLU A 374 -19.42 3.95 17.44
C GLU A 374 -18.60 2.64 17.58
N VAL A 375 -18.04 2.15 16.47
CA VAL A 375 -17.22 0.94 16.44
C VAL A 375 -15.75 1.31 16.31
N ILE A 376 -14.93 0.73 17.17
CA ILE A 376 -13.48 0.82 17.09
C ILE A 376 -12.97 -0.34 16.24
N LEU A 377 -12.33 -0.05 15.11
CA LEU A 377 -11.64 -1.04 14.28
C LEU A 377 -10.21 -1.23 14.80
N ALA A 378 -10.01 -2.23 15.65
CA ALA A 378 -8.68 -2.60 16.12
C ALA A 378 -8.01 -3.50 15.07
N GLN A 379 -7.11 -2.91 14.29
CA GLN A 379 -6.36 -3.63 13.26
C GLN A 379 -5.01 -4.09 13.81
N GLU A 380 -4.74 -5.39 13.76
CA GLU A 380 -3.45 -5.95 14.13
C GLU A 380 -2.77 -6.59 12.92
N THR A 381 -1.63 -6.04 12.52
CA THR A 381 -0.72 -6.70 11.59
C THR A 381 0.15 -7.69 12.34
N LEU A 382 0.16 -8.95 11.92
CA LEU A 382 1.06 -9.95 12.46
C LEU A 382 2.42 -9.86 11.77
N ALA A 383 3.48 -9.74 12.57
CA ALA A 383 4.84 -9.91 12.05
C ALA A 383 4.98 -11.33 11.49
N LYS A 384 5.63 -11.44 10.33
CA LYS A 384 5.79 -12.71 9.57
C LYS A 384 6.31 -13.86 10.44
N SER A 385 7.26 -13.59 11.34
CA SER A 385 7.87 -14.56 12.26
C SER A 385 6.97 -15.01 13.43
N ALA A 386 5.80 -14.40 13.64
CA ALA A 386 4.94 -14.64 14.80
C ALA A 386 3.77 -15.60 14.55
N MET A 387 3.55 -16.05 13.31
CA MET A 387 2.45 -16.95 12.94
C MET A 387 2.91 -18.40 12.84
N ASN A 388 2.80 -19.15 13.94
CA ASN A 388 2.87 -20.61 13.93
C ASN A 388 1.58 -21.20 14.50
N ALA A 389 1.42 -22.53 14.41
CA ALA A 389 0.16 -23.19 14.80
C ALA A 389 -0.19 -22.99 16.27
N ALA A 390 0.82 -22.91 17.13
CA ALA A 390 0.63 -22.69 18.56
C ALA A 390 0.21 -21.25 18.85
N SER A 391 0.81 -20.25 18.20
CA SER A 391 0.48 -18.84 18.41
C SER A 391 -0.92 -18.51 17.89
N LEU A 392 -1.31 -19.02 16.72
CA LEU A 392 -2.67 -18.87 16.21
C LEU A 392 -3.69 -19.58 17.11
N ALA A 393 -3.40 -20.81 17.57
CA ALA A 393 -4.27 -21.54 18.50
C ALA A 393 -4.52 -20.76 19.80
N ALA A 394 -3.45 -20.22 20.40
CA ALA A 394 -3.52 -19.46 21.64
C ALA A 394 -4.37 -18.20 21.45
N ARG A 395 -4.20 -17.49 20.33
CA ARG A 395 -4.95 -16.27 19.99
C ARG A 395 -6.43 -16.54 19.76
N MET A 396 -6.75 -17.56 18.97
CA MET A 396 -8.15 -17.96 18.71
C MET A 396 -8.89 -18.43 19.96
N SER A 397 -8.14 -18.77 21.01
CA SER A 397 -8.66 -19.24 22.30
C SER A 397 -8.62 -18.16 23.40
N ALA A 398 -8.05 -16.98 23.13
CA ALA A 398 -8.04 -15.87 24.08
C ALA A 398 -9.45 -15.31 24.29
N SER A 399 -9.85 -14.99 25.52
CA SER A 399 -11.24 -14.58 25.79
C SER A 399 -11.50 -13.09 25.58
N ALA A 400 -10.53 -12.21 25.81
CA ALA A 400 -10.70 -10.75 25.69
C ALA A 400 -10.06 -10.15 24.42
N ASP A 401 -8.98 -10.75 23.92
CA ASP A 401 -8.18 -10.22 22.80
C ASP A 401 -8.15 -11.15 21.58
N ALA A 402 -9.07 -12.11 21.51
CA ALA A 402 -9.21 -12.91 20.31
C ALA A 402 -9.63 -12.02 19.12
N PRO A 403 -9.09 -12.27 17.92
CA PRO A 403 -9.58 -11.60 16.72
C PRO A 403 -11.01 -12.04 16.43
N ASP A 404 -11.85 -11.11 15.98
CA ASP A 404 -13.18 -11.39 15.45
C ASP A 404 -13.06 -11.91 14.01
N ILE A 405 -12.20 -11.26 13.21
CA ILE A 405 -11.96 -11.56 11.80
C ILE A 405 -10.46 -11.75 11.57
N LEU A 406 -10.11 -12.83 10.88
CA LEU A 406 -8.78 -13.13 10.37
C LEU A 406 -8.77 -12.98 8.85
N ARG A 407 -7.91 -12.11 8.32
CA ARG A 407 -7.56 -12.08 6.89
C ARG A 407 -6.37 -12.99 6.64
N LEU A 408 -6.58 -14.05 5.87
CA LEU A 408 -5.58 -15.09 5.63
C LEU A 408 -5.30 -15.25 4.14
N GLY A 409 -4.01 -15.38 3.81
CA GLY A 409 -3.59 -15.94 2.54
C GLY A 409 -3.73 -17.46 2.56
N LEU A 410 -4.05 -18.03 1.41
CA LEU A 410 -3.97 -19.45 1.13
C LEU A 410 -2.90 -19.61 0.05
N THR A 411 -1.64 -19.78 0.47
CA THR A 411 -0.50 -20.08 -0.42
C THR A 411 0.02 -21.48 -0.13
N PRO A 412 0.36 -22.26 -1.17
CA PRO A 412 1.00 -23.57 -1.01
C PRO A 412 2.52 -23.48 -0.86
N ASP A 413 3.17 -22.40 -1.33
CA ASP A 413 4.63 -22.38 -1.56
C ASP A 413 5.41 -21.73 -0.40
N THR A 414 4.75 -20.90 0.43
CA THR A 414 5.37 -20.16 1.54
C THR A 414 4.39 -19.91 2.71
N PRO A 415 3.83 -20.95 3.36
CA PRO A 415 2.81 -20.80 4.42
C PRO A 415 3.24 -19.83 5.53
N GLU A 416 4.48 -19.95 5.99
CA GLU A 416 5.03 -19.16 7.10
C GLU A 416 5.45 -17.74 6.70
N ALA A 417 5.86 -17.51 5.44
CA ALA A 417 6.41 -16.21 5.02
C ALA A 417 5.34 -15.12 4.80
N ASP A 418 4.11 -15.52 4.48
CA ASP A 418 3.00 -14.59 4.14
C ASP A 418 1.81 -14.67 5.12
N GLY A 419 1.98 -15.35 6.25
CA GLY A 419 0.91 -15.59 7.24
C GLY A 419 -0.24 -16.40 6.67
N SER A 420 0.08 -17.34 5.78
CA SER A 420 -0.90 -18.19 5.11
C SER A 420 -1.19 -19.45 5.92
N TRP A 421 -2.46 -19.86 5.97
CA TRP A 421 -2.89 -21.00 6.76
C TRP A 421 -3.72 -21.97 5.93
N PRO A 422 -3.53 -23.29 6.04
CA PRO A 422 -4.39 -24.25 5.38
C PRO A 422 -5.81 -24.12 5.95
N LEU A 423 -6.72 -23.52 5.18
CA LEU A 423 -8.10 -23.27 5.59
C LEU A 423 -8.79 -24.57 6.03
N ASP A 424 -8.52 -25.68 5.33
CA ASP A 424 -9.03 -27.01 5.67
C ASP A 424 -8.70 -27.40 7.13
N VAL A 425 -7.49 -27.10 7.60
CA VAL A 425 -7.06 -27.37 9.00
C VAL A 425 -7.80 -26.47 9.98
N LEU A 426 -8.06 -25.21 9.64
CA LEU A 426 -8.84 -24.29 10.48
C LEU A 426 -10.29 -24.76 10.59
N MET A 427 -10.87 -25.23 9.48
CA MET A 427 -12.21 -25.83 9.46
C MET A 427 -12.26 -27.07 10.35
N ASP A 428 -11.28 -27.99 10.23
CA ASP A 428 -11.24 -29.25 11.00
C ASP A 428 -11.02 -29.03 12.51
N LYS A 429 -10.29 -27.98 12.88
CA LYS A 429 -10.12 -27.56 14.28
C LYS A 429 -11.33 -26.82 14.84
N GLY A 430 -12.34 -26.52 14.01
CA GLY A 430 -13.53 -25.78 14.42
C GLY A 430 -13.24 -24.32 14.74
N TRP A 431 -12.27 -23.70 14.05
CA TRP A 431 -11.88 -22.30 14.23
C TRP A 431 -12.52 -21.35 13.22
N CYS A 432 -13.41 -21.86 12.37
CA CYS A 432 -14.17 -21.08 11.40
C CYS A 432 -15.65 -21.06 11.81
N MET A 433 -16.22 -19.87 11.96
CA MET A 433 -17.67 -19.69 12.08
C MET A 433 -18.36 -20.12 10.79
N ASP A 434 -19.57 -20.68 10.91
CA ASP A 434 -20.46 -20.91 9.79
C ASP A 434 -21.04 -19.57 9.31
N LEU A 435 -20.54 -19.07 8.18
CA LEU A 435 -20.94 -17.79 7.59
C LEU A 435 -22.24 -17.88 6.81
N SER A 436 -22.81 -19.07 6.62
CA SER A 436 -24.11 -19.25 5.95
C SER A 436 -25.26 -18.59 6.72
N VAL A 437 -25.01 -18.18 7.97
CA VAL A 437 -25.94 -17.38 8.78
C VAL A 437 -26.12 -15.96 8.25
N TYR A 438 -25.20 -15.46 7.41
CA TYR A 438 -25.26 -14.14 6.79
C TYR A 438 -25.80 -14.28 5.35
N PRO A 439 -26.99 -13.72 5.04
CA PRO A 439 -27.61 -13.82 3.73
C PRO A 439 -26.75 -13.26 2.59
N GLU A 440 -26.10 -12.12 2.80
CA GLU A 440 -25.24 -11.45 1.83
C GLU A 440 -24.02 -12.31 1.47
N VAL A 441 -23.44 -12.99 2.46
CA VAL A 441 -22.34 -13.95 2.23
C VAL A 441 -22.84 -15.17 1.46
N SER A 442 -24.03 -15.67 1.79
CA SER A 442 -24.61 -16.83 1.11
C SER A 442 -24.92 -16.55 -0.36
N ASP A 443 -25.49 -15.37 -0.65
CA ASP A 443 -25.74 -14.90 -2.02
C ASP A 443 -24.40 -14.77 -2.79
N TYR A 444 -23.43 -14.08 -2.21
CA TYR A 444 -22.11 -13.89 -2.78
C TYR A 444 -21.43 -15.24 -3.13
N VAL A 445 -21.38 -16.17 -2.18
CA VAL A 445 -20.73 -17.48 -2.37
C VAL A 445 -21.44 -18.33 -3.42
N SER A 446 -22.77 -18.19 -3.57
CA SER A 446 -23.52 -18.91 -4.60
C SER A 446 -23.10 -18.51 -6.02
N ARG A 447 -22.67 -17.26 -6.19
CA ARG A 447 -22.27 -16.65 -7.46
C ARG A 447 -20.80 -16.90 -7.82
N LEU A 448 -20.00 -17.47 -6.90
CA LEU A 448 -18.58 -17.75 -7.15
C LEU A 448 -18.36 -18.79 -8.27
N ASN A 449 -17.24 -18.65 -8.96
CA ASN A 449 -16.66 -19.73 -9.77
C ASN A 449 -16.42 -20.97 -8.90
N GLY A 450 -16.66 -22.16 -9.47
CA GLY A 450 -16.70 -23.42 -8.74
C GLY A 450 -15.46 -23.67 -7.88
N ILE A 451 -14.27 -23.43 -8.43
CA ILE A 451 -12.99 -23.64 -7.73
C ILE A 451 -12.87 -22.82 -6.44
N TYR A 452 -13.41 -21.60 -6.39
CA TYR A 452 -13.35 -20.74 -5.21
C TYR A 452 -14.48 -21.06 -4.23
N ARG A 453 -15.67 -21.38 -4.74
CA ARG A 453 -16.80 -21.84 -3.92
C ARG A 453 -16.44 -23.12 -3.15
N ASP A 454 -15.85 -24.09 -3.83
CA ASP A 454 -15.50 -25.38 -3.25
C ASP A 454 -14.39 -25.25 -2.18
N ALA A 455 -13.53 -24.24 -2.32
CA ALA A 455 -12.47 -23.97 -1.35
C ALA A 455 -12.97 -23.41 -0.01
N VAL A 456 -14.11 -22.71 -0.01
CA VAL A 456 -14.66 -22.07 1.20
C VAL A 456 -15.89 -22.78 1.76
N THR A 457 -16.39 -23.81 1.07
CA THR A 457 -17.56 -24.58 1.48
C THR A 457 -17.19 -26.00 1.92
N ARG A 458 -17.85 -26.48 2.97
CA ARG A 458 -17.70 -27.86 3.43
C ARG A 458 -19.01 -28.33 4.05
N ASN A 459 -19.50 -29.51 3.65
CA ASN A 459 -20.75 -30.10 4.14
C ASN A 459 -21.97 -29.14 4.03
N GLY A 460 -22.05 -28.35 2.97
CA GLY A 460 -23.16 -27.41 2.73
C GLY A 460 -23.11 -26.11 3.57
N LYS A 461 -22.00 -25.86 4.28
CA LYS A 461 -21.75 -24.64 5.05
C LYS A 461 -20.62 -23.83 4.45
N ILE A 462 -20.63 -22.52 4.71
CA ILE A 462 -19.62 -21.55 4.29
C ILE A 462 -18.72 -21.24 5.48
N TYR A 463 -17.40 -21.35 5.33
CA TYR A 463 -16.44 -21.15 6.43
C TYR A 463 -15.47 -19.98 6.24
N ALA A 464 -15.46 -19.39 5.06
CA ALA A 464 -14.66 -18.20 4.79
C ALA A 464 -15.29 -17.37 3.66
N LEU A 465 -15.02 -16.06 3.65
CA LEU A 465 -15.36 -15.17 2.55
C LEU A 465 -14.12 -14.96 1.67
N PRO A 466 -14.08 -15.46 0.41
CA PRO A 466 -12.97 -15.17 -0.49
C PRO A 466 -13.05 -13.73 -0.98
N ILE A 467 -11.93 -13.01 -0.95
CA ILE A 467 -11.90 -11.58 -1.29
C ILE A 467 -10.96 -11.24 -2.46
N TYR A 468 -9.97 -12.08 -2.74
CA TYR A 468 -9.05 -11.92 -3.87
C TYR A 468 -8.37 -13.25 -4.21
N ALA A 469 -7.97 -13.45 -5.46
CA ALA A 469 -7.12 -14.57 -5.86
C ALA A 469 -6.19 -14.16 -6.99
N TRP A 470 -5.00 -14.74 -7.01
CA TRP A 470 -4.01 -14.51 -8.05
C TRP A 470 -3.11 -15.70 -8.30
N SER A 471 -2.44 -15.71 -9.46
CA SER A 471 -1.43 -16.72 -9.80
C SER A 471 -0.50 -16.24 -10.90
N TYR A 472 0.72 -16.79 -10.93
CA TYR A 472 1.69 -16.60 -12.00
C TYR A 472 1.53 -17.66 -13.09
N GLY A 473 1.87 -17.32 -14.33
CA GLY A 473 1.75 -18.22 -15.47
C GLY A 473 2.77 -17.93 -16.55
N TYR A 474 2.68 -18.71 -17.62
CA TYR A 474 3.58 -18.59 -18.76
C TYR A 474 3.03 -17.61 -19.79
N PHE A 475 3.90 -16.77 -20.34
CA PHE A 475 3.52 -15.78 -21.34
C PHE A 475 4.57 -15.60 -22.43
N ILE A 476 4.15 -15.36 -23.66
CA ILE A 476 5.04 -15.11 -24.80
C ILE A 476 5.09 -13.62 -25.08
N SER A 477 6.27 -13.03 -25.15
CA SER A 477 6.48 -11.69 -25.67
C SER A 477 6.27 -11.66 -27.20
N ARG A 478 5.10 -11.20 -27.63
CA ARG A 478 4.72 -10.88 -29.03
C ARG A 478 5.78 -10.02 -29.70
N ASN A 479 6.31 -9.01 -29.00
CA ASN A 479 7.36 -8.13 -29.54
C ASN A 479 8.63 -8.92 -29.89
N VAL A 480 9.10 -9.74 -28.95
CA VAL A 480 10.29 -10.57 -29.18
C VAL A 480 10.00 -11.62 -30.26
N MET A 481 8.83 -12.26 -30.22
CA MET A 481 8.38 -13.23 -31.22
C MET A 481 8.41 -12.64 -32.64
N GLU A 482 7.83 -11.44 -32.83
CA GLU A 482 7.82 -10.73 -34.12
C GLU A 482 9.23 -10.34 -34.57
N LYS A 483 10.07 -9.80 -33.68
CA LYS A 483 11.46 -9.42 -33.99
C LYS A 483 12.33 -10.62 -34.36
N LEU A 484 12.05 -11.80 -33.80
CA LEU A 484 12.71 -13.06 -34.14
C LEU A 484 12.10 -13.74 -35.38
N GLY A 485 11.00 -13.21 -35.93
CA GLY A 485 10.29 -13.81 -37.06
C GLY A 485 9.63 -15.15 -36.73
N LEU A 486 9.38 -15.43 -35.45
CA LEU A 486 8.72 -16.64 -34.98
C LEU A 486 7.20 -16.52 -35.10
N GLN A 487 6.53 -17.65 -35.29
CA GLN A 487 5.08 -17.78 -35.21
C GLN A 487 4.69 -18.49 -33.91
N GLU A 488 3.42 -18.39 -33.51
CA GLU A 488 2.92 -19.10 -32.31
C GLU A 488 3.15 -20.62 -32.39
N SER A 489 3.11 -21.21 -33.59
CA SER A 489 3.39 -22.63 -33.80
C SER A 489 4.85 -23.04 -33.59
N ASP A 490 5.78 -22.07 -33.54
CA ASP A 490 7.20 -22.31 -33.26
C ASP A 490 7.51 -22.32 -31.76
N ILE A 491 6.53 -21.93 -30.93
CA ILE A 491 6.68 -21.80 -29.48
C ILE A 491 6.35 -23.13 -28.79
N PRO A 492 7.18 -23.59 -27.83
CA PRO A 492 6.89 -24.80 -27.08
C PRO A 492 5.64 -24.63 -26.20
N THR A 493 4.78 -25.65 -26.20
CA THR A 493 3.53 -25.71 -25.40
C THR A 493 3.60 -26.74 -24.27
N ASN A 494 4.75 -27.39 -24.11
CA ASN A 494 5.01 -28.31 -23.01
C ASN A 494 6.49 -28.27 -22.58
N LEU A 495 6.79 -28.76 -21.37
CA LEU A 495 8.13 -28.67 -20.78
C LEU A 495 9.19 -29.52 -21.51
N ILE A 496 8.81 -30.62 -22.18
CA ILE A 496 9.73 -31.42 -23.01
C ILE A 496 10.16 -30.62 -24.24
N ASP A 497 9.21 -30.05 -24.97
CA ASP A 497 9.48 -29.22 -26.14
C ASP A 497 10.22 -27.94 -25.76
N LEU A 498 10.00 -27.42 -24.54
CA LEU A 498 10.77 -26.29 -24.01
C LEU A 498 12.27 -26.63 -23.87
N CYS A 499 12.62 -27.82 -23.36
CA CYS A 499 14.02 -28.28 -23.33
C CYS A 499 14.64 -28.34 -24.73
N ALA A 500 13.90 -28.87 -25.71
CA ALA A 500 14.34 -28.91 -27.09
C ALA A 500 14.48 -27.50 -27.69
N PHE A 501 13.56 -26.59 -27.37
CA PHE A 501 13.57 -25.20 -27.80
C PHE A 501 14.77 -24.43 -27.24
N ILE A 502 15.07 -24.55 -25.94
CA ILE A 502 16.24 -23.94 -25.31
C ILE A 502 17.52 -24.49 -25.93
N THR A 503 17.59 -25.80 -26.21
CA THR A 503 18.74 -26.41 -26.90
C THR A 503 18.91 -25.83 -28.31
N LYS A 504 17.82 -25.67 -29.07
CA LYS A 504 17.83 -25.04 -30.39
C LYS A 504 18.30 -23.59 -30.31
N TRP A 505 17.88 -22.86 -29.28
CA TRP A 505 18.33 -21.49 -29.03
C TRP A 505 19.82 -21.43 -28.73
N ASN A 506 20.28 -22.26 -27.80
CA ASN A 506 21.68 -22.41 -27.41
C ASN A 506 22.58 -22.67 -28.63
N ASP A 507 22.15 -23.55 -29.53
CA ASP A 507 22.93 -23.93 -30.70
C ASP A 507 22.95 -22.89 -31.81
N ASN A 508 21.82 -22.19 -32.04
CA ASN A 508 21.61 -21.47 -33.30
C ASN A 508 21.33 -19.96 -33.13
N LEU A 509 20.89 -19.50 -31.95
CA LEU A 509 20.32 -18.16 -31.77
C LEU A 509 21.14 -17.27 -30.82
N THR A 510 21.94 -17.85 -29.92
CA THR A 510 22.73 -17.12 -28.90
C THR A 510 23.57 -15.96 -29.46
N GLY A 511 24.22 -16.15 -30.63
CA GLY A 511 25.06 -15.10 -31.23
C GLY A 511 24.32 -14.14 -32.17
N ALA A 512 23.25 -14.59 -32.82
CA ALA A 512 22.49 -13.79 -33.80
C ALA A 512 21.51 -12.82 -33.13
N TYR A 513 21.12 -13.11 -31.88
CA TYR A 513 20.08 -12.40 -31.15
C TYR A 513 20.53 -12.07 -29.72
N ALA A 514 21.71 -11.46 -29.58
CA ALA A 514 22.31 -11.15 -28.28
C ALA A 514 21.45 -10.26 -27.36
N ALA A 515 20.47 -9.54 -27.91
CA ALA A 515 19.53 -8.71 -27.15
C ALA A 515 18.33 -9.48 -26.56
N TYR A 516 18.19 -10.78 -26.87
CA TYR A 516 17.03 -11.60 -26.49
C TYR A 516 17.44 -12.92 -25.82
N THR A 517 16.56 -13.44 -24.97
CA THR A 517 16.73 -14.74 -24.31
C THR A 517 15.48 -15.62 -24.46
N PRO A 518 15.59 -16.97 -24.37
CA PRO A 518 14.43 -17.85 -24.49
C PRO A 518 13.49 -17.73 -23.29
N LEU A 519 14.04 -17.68 -22.07
CA LEU A 519 13.34 -17.39 -20.81
C LEU A 519 13.93 -16.15 -20.13
N GLU A 520 13.40 -15.75 -18.98
CA GLU A 520 14.05 -14.75 -18.12
C GLU A 520 15.52 -15.10 -17.87
N GLU A 521 16.37 -14.07 -17.81
CA GLU A 521 17.79 -14.25 -17.58
C GLU A 521 18.06 -14.88 -16.21
N THR A 522 18.84 -15.95 -16.21
CA THR A 522 19.20 -16.75 -15.04
C THR A 522 20.64 -17.22 -15.17
N GLU A 523 21.27 -17.54 -14.04
CA GLU A 523 22.62 -18.13 -13.99
C GLU A 523 22.64 -19.54 -14.61
N SER A 524 21.56 -20.30 -14.43
CA SER A 524 21.42 -21.68 -14.88
C SER A 524 20.03 -21.92 -15.43
N TYR A 525 19.93 -22.10 -16.76
CA TYR A 525 18.65 -22.43 -17.38
C TYR A 525 18.22 -23.85 -17.04
N ARG A 526 19.18 -24.74 -16.77
CA ARG A 526 18.89 -26.11 -16.34
C ARG A 526 18.20 -26.14 -14.98
N GLU A 527 18.71 -25.39 -14.00
CA GLU A 527 18.07 -25.28 -12.67
C GLU A 527 16.69 -24.65 -12.79
N ARG A 528 16.57 -23.55 -13.56
CA ARG A 528 15.27 -22.90 -13.78
C ARG A 528 14.23 -23.87 -14.34
N VAL A 529 14.56 -24.66 -15.36
CA VAL A 529 13.60 -25.61 -15.95
C VAL A 529 13.32 -26.78 -15.00
N PHE A 530 14.30 -27.25 -14.22
CA PHE A 530 14.09 -28.25 -13.18
C PHE A 530 13.05 -27.80 -12.15
N ASP A 531 13.18 -26.58 -11.61
CA ASP A 531 12.24 -26.00 -10.65
C ASP A 531 10.82 -25.94 -11.21
N LEU A 532 10.68 -25.51 -12.48
CA LEU A 532 9.39 -25.47 -13.17
C LEU A 532 8.77 -26.87 -13.29
N MET A 533 9.56 -27.88 -13.69
CA MET A 533 9.11 -29.27 -13.82
C MET A 533 8.66 -29.86 -12.47
N VAL A 534 9.42 -29.63 -11.40
CA VAL A 534 9.06 -30.10 -10.05
C VAL A 534 7.78 -29.44 -9.56
N ARG A 535 7.70 -28.10 -9.66
CA ARG A 535 6.53 -27.32 -9.27
C ARG A 535 5.28 -27.77 -10.01
N ASP A 536 5.35 -27.88 -11.33
CA ASP A 536 4.20 -28.21 -12.17
C ASP A 536 3.81 -29.68 -12.04
N TRP A 537 4.76 -30.59 -11.78
CA TRP A 537 4.46 -32.00 -11.46
C TRP A 537 3.66 -32.15 -10.16
N ILE A 538 4.11 -31.49 -9.08
CA ILE A 538 3.39 -31.46 -7.81
C ILE A 538 1.97 -30.93 -8.03
N GLY A 539 1.86 -29.84 -8.78
CA GLY A 539 0.58 -29.25 -9.15
C GLY A 539 -0.33 -30.19 -9.95
N TYR A 540 0.22 -30.87 -10.94
CA TYR A 540 -0.52 -31.84 -11.76
C TYR A 540 -1.05 -33.00 -10.92
N CYS A 541 -0.25 -33.53 -9.98
CA CYS A 541 -0.70 -34.59 -9.07
C CYS A 541 -1.91 -34.15 -8.23
N GLN A 542 -1.90 -32.89 -7.76
CA GLN A 542 -3.04 -32.31 -7.04
C GLN A 542 -4.28 -32.18 -7.93
N ALA A 543 -4.12 -31.65 -9.15
CA ALA A 543 -5.22 -31.44 -10.08
C ALA A 543 -5.90 -32.75 -10.50
N GLU A 544 -5.11 -33.79 -10.78
CA GLU A 544 -5.59 -35.13 -11.15
C GLU A 544 -5.98 -36.00 -9.93
N ASN A 545 -5.78 -35.49 -8.71
CA ASN A 545 -6.04 -36.22 -7.46
C ASN A 545 -5.34 -37.60 -7.41
N ILE A 546 -4.07 -37.64 -7.82
CA ILE A 546 -3.21 -38.83 -7.77
C ILE A 546 -2.14 -38.67 -6.67
N PRO A 547 -1.66 -39.77 -6.07
CA PRO A 547 -0.57 -39.70 -5.10
C PRO A 547 0.69 -39.09 -5.71
N LEU A 548 1.31 -38.15 -5.00
CA LEU A 548 2.57 -37.56 -5.42
C LEU A 548 3.68 -38.63 -5.37
N ARG A 549 4.22 -38.99 -6.53
CA ARG A 549 5.41 -39.84 -6.69
C ARG A 549 6.24 -39.31 -7.84
N PHE A 550 7.55 -39.20 -7.65
CA PHE A 550 8.50 -38.81 -8.68
C PHE A 550 8.92 -40.00 -9.56
N ASP A 551 8.82 -41.23 -9.05
CA ASP A 551 8.92 -42.46 -9.83
C ASP A 551 7.65 -42.70 -10.65
N HIS A 552 7.35 -41.74 -11.53
CA HIS A 552 6.19 -41.74 -12.41
C HIS A 552 6.63 -41.57 -13.87
N PRO A 553 6.05 -42.30 -14.84
CA PRO A 553 6.47 -42.23 -16.24
C PRO A 553 6.53 -40.81 -16.82
N VAL A 554 5.52 -39.97 -16.53
CA VAL A 554 5.46 -38.57 -16.97
C VAL A 554 6.61 -37.74 -16.40
N PHE A 555 6.90 -37.88 -15.10
CA PHE A 555 8.00 -37.13 -14.47
C PHE A 555 9.37 -37.61 -15.00
N ARG A 556 9.55 -38.91 -15.16
CA ARG A 556 10.77 -39.50 -15.73
C ARG A 556 11.02 -39.04 -17.16
N GLU A 557 9.98 -38.89 -17.97
CA GLU A 557 10.10 -38.37 -19.32
C GLU A 557 10.59 -36.92 -19.33
N MET A 558 10.04 -36.07 -18.44
CA MET A 558 10.53 -34.70 -18.26
C MET A 558 11.99 -34.67 -17.79
N MET A 559 12.38 -35.52 -16.84
CA MET A 559 13.77 -35.60 -16.37
C MET A 559 14.73 -36.05 -17.48
N ALA A 560 14.32 -36.96 -18.36
CA ALA A 560 15.11 -37.36 -19.52
C ALA A 560 15.28 -36.21 -20.53
N ALA A 561 14.23 -35.42 -20.77
CA ALA A 561 14.29 -34.23 -21.63
C ALA A 561 15.21 -33.15 -21.03
N LEU A 562 15.10 -32.91 -19.72
CA LEU A 562 15.99 -32.01 -18.99
C LEU A 562 17.45 -32.48 -19.09
N ASP A 563 17.70 -33.78 -18.93
CA ASP A 563 19.05 -34.33 -19.00
C ASP A 563 19.71 -34.11 -20.37
N ALA A 564 18.94 -34.24 -21.44
CA ALA A 564 19.38 -34.01 -22.82
C ALA A 564 19.53 -32.53 -23.20
N MET A 565 18.99 -31.59 -22.41
CA MET A 565 19.02 -30.16 -22.69
C MET A 565 20.44 -29.59 -22.63
N ARG A 566 20.79 -28.72 -23.58
CA ARG A 566 22.11 -28.04 -23.61
C ARG A 566 21.98 -26.53 -23.48
N THR A 567 22.78 -25.94 -22.58
CA THR A 567 22.74 -24.52 -22.20
C THR A 567 24.13 -23.86 -22.14
N ASP A 568 25.18 -24.60 -22.50
CA ASP A 568 26.58 -24.21 -22.37
C ASP A 568 26.94 -22.87 -23.05
N LYS A 569 26.43 -22.63 -24.27
CA LYS A 569 26.74 -21.42 -25.03
C LYS A 569 25.94 -20.22 -24.55
N ILE A 570 24.66 -20.42 -24.22
CA ILE A 570 23.80 -19.33 -23.75
C ILE A 570 24.23 -18.86 -22.35
N GLU A 571 24.59 -19.77 -21.46
CA GLU A 571 25.12 -19.44 -20.13
C GLU A 571 26.49 -18.77 -20.22
N GLN A 572 27.37 -19.23 -21.12
CA GLN A 572 28.63 -18.53 -21.39
C GLN A 572 28.40 -17.11 -21.93
N ALA A 573 27.39 -16.91 -22.78
CA ALA A 573 27.04 -15.58 -23.28
C ALA A 573 26.49 -14.67 -22.17
N ASN A 574 25.71 -15.21 -21.22
CA ASN A 574 25.22 -14.47 -20.05
C ASN A 574 26.39 -13.97 -19.16
N GLN A 575 27.49 -14.71 -19.08
CA GLN A 575 28.67 -14.31 -18.31
C GLN A 575 29.54 -13.23 -18.99
N GLN A 576 29.28 -12.91 -20.26
CA GLN A 576 30.09 -12.00 -21.08
C GLN A 576 29.41 -10.64 -21.33
N VAL A 577 28.34 -10.31 -20.61
CA VAL A 577 27.60 -9.06 -20.78
C VAL A 577 28.53 -7.86 -20.55
N ASN A 578 28.62 -7.01 -21.56
CA ASN A 578 29.52 -5.87 -21.67
C ASN A 578 28.78 -4.59 -21.26
N GLU A 579 29.46 -3.62 -20.64
CA GLU A 579 28.91 -2.34 -20.14
C GLU A 579 28.18 -1.48 -21.23
N GLU A 580 28.33 -1.82 -22.52
CA GLU A 580 27.70 -1.11 -23.65
C GLU A 580 26.34 -1.67 -24.11
N ILE A 581 25.94 -2.87 -23.65
CA ILE A 581 24.58 -3.40 -23.89
C ILE A 581 23.78 -3.06 -22.64
N SER A 582 22.74 -2.22 -22.79
CA SER A 582 21.75 -1.94 -21.72
C SER A 582 21.49 -3.21 -20.91
N ASP A 583 21.61 -3.14 -19.58
CA ASP A 583 21.60 -4.23 -18.59
C ASP A 583 20.34 -5.15 -18.59
N TYR A 584 19.49 -5.07 -19.62
CA TYR A 584 18.22 -5.76 -19.71
C TYR A 584 18.03 -6.36 -21.11
N ARG A 585 18.16 -7.69 -21.23
CA ARG A 585 17.77 -8.45 -22.43
C ARG A 585 16.28 -8.82 -22.34
N GLU A 586 15.55 -8.63 -23.43
CA GLU A 586 14.12 -8.98 -23.48
C GLU A 586 13.96 -10.51 -23.65
N CYS A 587 13.23 -11.19 -22.75
CA CYS A 587 12.95 -12.61 -22.91
C CYS A 587 11.72 -12.90 -23.79
N LEU A 588 11.74 -14.04 -24.48
CA LEU A 588 10.63 -14.51 -25.30
C LEU A 588 9.51 -15.12 -24.44
N ILE A 589 9.83 -16.03 -23.52
CA ILE A 589 8.85 -16.66 -22.63
C ILE A 589 9.09 -16.17 -21.21
N TRP A 590 8.04 -15.62 -20.61
CA TRP A 590 7.94 -15.33 -19.20
C TRP A 590 7.34 -16.53 -18.48
N THR A 591 7.84 -16.84 -17.30
CA THR A 591 7.49 -17.98 -16.46
C THR A 591 6.95 -17.55 -15.10
N ASP A 592 6.96 -16.24 -14.80
CA ASP A 592 6.50 -15.63 -13.54
C ASP A 592 5.58 -14.40 -13.72
N ALA A 593 4.98 -14.21 -14.89
CA ALA A 593 4.04 -13.11 -15.11
C ALA A 593 2.65 -13.45 -14.55
N GLN A 594 2.01 -12.49 -13.88
CA GLN A 594 0.72 -12.72 -13.20
C GLN A 594 -0.39 -12.95 -14.23
N ALA A 595 -0.96 -14.15 -14.21
CA ALA A 595 -2.09 -14.51 -15.04
C ALA A 595 -3.40 -14.17 -14.32
N VAL A 596 -3.66 -14.77 -13.16
CA VAL A 596 -4.89 -14.49 -12.44
C VAL A 596 -4.72 -13.29 -11.50
N GLY A 597 -5.74 -12.43 -11.43
CA GLY A 597 -5.76 -11.28 -10.52
C GLY A 597 -5.08 -10.01 -11.04
N ASN A 598 -4.52 -10.03 -12.27
CA ASN A 598 -3.99 -8.84 -12.94
C ASN A 598 -4.32 -8.85 -14.44
N PHE A 599 -5.42 -8.21 -14.78
CA PHE A 599 -5.93 -8.15 -16.15
C PHE A 599 -5.14 -7.18 -17.05
N ALA A 600 -4.29 -6.30 -16.49
CA ALA A 600 -3.46 -5.41 -17.31
C ALA A 600 -2.42 -6.19 -18.13
N ASN A 601 -1.98 -7.36 -17.65
CA ASN A 601 -0.98 -8.20 -18.35
C ASN A 601 -1.46 -8.77 -19.70
N TYR A 602 -2.78 -8.82 -19.94
CA TYR A 602 -3.34 -9.36 -21.19
C TYR A 602 -3.94 -8.31 -22.10
N ALA A 603 -4.18 -7.09 -21.60
CA ALA A 603 -4.79 -6.06 -22.42
C ALA A 603 -3.89 -5.75 -23.62
N ASP A 604 -4.49 -5.58 -24.81
CA ASP A 604 -3.83 -5.13 -26.05
C ASP A 604 -3.00 -3.82 -25.85
N ALA A 605 -3.17 -3.17 -24.68
CA ALA A 605 -2.52 -1.97 -24.21
C ALA A 605 -1.13 -2.15 -23.57
N PHE A 606 -0.99 -3.16 -22.71
CA PHE A 606 0.18 -3.38 -21.85
C PHE A 606 0.78 -4.78 -22.02
N GLY A 607 0.00 -5.75 -22.47
CA GLY A 607 0.49 -7.08 -22.78
C GLY A 607 1.08 -7.12 -24.18
N SER A 608 2.39 -6.91 -24.32
CA SER A 608 3.15 -7.61 -25.35
C SER A 608 3.10 -9.14 -25.13
N ARG A 609 2.27 -9.65 -24.21
CA ARG A 609 2.33 -10.97 -23.62
C ARG A 609 1.09 -11.77 -24.01
N ILE A 610 1.32 -12.94 -24.59
CA ILE A 610 0.28 -13.90 -24.96
C ILE A 610 0.30 -15.01 -23.92
N PHE A 611 -0.82 -15.29 -23.25
CA PHE A 611 -0.89 -16.40 -22.31
C PHE A 611 -0.53 -17.71 -22.99
N LEU A 612 0.36 -18.49 -22.39
CA LEU A 612 0.84 -19.76 -22.89
C LEU A 612 0.40 -20.89 -21.94
N PRO A 613 -0.61 -21.70 -22.32
CA PRO A 613 -0.90 -22.93 -21.59
C PRO A 613 0.29 -23.89 -21.72
N MET A 614 1.02 -24.12 -20.63
CA MET A 614 2.18 -25.00 -20.60
C MET A 614 1.79 -26.36 -20.01
N ALA A 615 1.83 -27.42 -20.81
CA ALA A 615 1.64 -28.80 -20.34
C ALA A 615 2.97 -29.40 -19.80
N LEU A 616 2.88 -30.47 -19.02
CA LEU A 616 4.08 -31.21 -18.61
C LEU A 616 4.72 -31.94 -19.80
N THR A 617 3.88 -32.68 -20.53
CA THR A 617 4.25 -33.44 -21.74
C THR A 617 3.15 -33.26 -22.80
N PRO A 618 3.39 -33.61 -24.07
CA PRO A 618 2.39 -33.47 -25.14
C PRO A 618 1.11 -34.30 -24.92
N ASP A 619 1.19 -35.38 -24.13
CA ASP A 619 0.14 -36.40 -24.02
C ASP A 619 -0.75 -36.25 -22.77
N VAL A 620 -0.47 -35.28 -21.89
CA VAL A 620 -1.24 -35.07 -20.66
C VAL A 620 -2.08 -33.80 -20.71
N THR A 621 -3.15 -33.77 -19.93
CA THR A 621 -4.01 -32.59 -19.80
C THR A 621 -3.23 -31.43 -19.18
N THR A 622 -3.37 -30.24 -19.77
CA THR A 622 -2.84 -29.01 -19.17
C THR A 622 -3.69 -28.61 -17.96
N HIS A 623 -3.03 -28.39 -16.83
CA HIS A 623 -3.64 -27.83 -15.62
C HIS A 623 -2.92 -26.57 -15.19
N TYR A 624 -3.67 -25.61 -14.67
CA TYR A 624 -3.16 -24.33 -14.22
C TYR A 624 -3.45 -24.12 -12.73
N GLY A 625 -2.41 -24.06 -11.91
CA GLY A 625 -2.57 -23.88 -10.47
C GLY A 625 -2.83 -22.42 -10.10
N ILE A 626 -3.94 -22.12 -9.43
CA ILE A 626 -4.14 -20.85 -8.74
C ILE A 626 -3.28 -20.85 -7.47
N GLY A 627 -2.27 -19.98 -7.46
CA GLY A 627 -1.24 -19.95 -6.45
C GLY A 627 -1.60 -19.25 -5.16
N TYR A 628 -2.58 -18.35 -5.17
CA TYR A 628 -2.93 -17.60 -3.99
C TYR A 628 -4.41 -17.26 -3.96
N MET A 629 -5.04 -17.42 -2.80
CA MET A 629 -6.35 -16.87 -2.51
C MET A 629 -6.34 -16.18 -1.15
N THR A 630 -6.90 -14.99 -1.04
CA THR A 630 -7.15 -14.35 0.25
C THR A 630 -8.58 -14.58 0.70
N VAL A 631 -8.74 -14.94 1.96
CA VAL A 631 -10.05 -15.14 2.59
C VAL A 631 -10.17 -14.38 3.92
N LEU A 632 -11.41 -14.07 4.30
CA LEU A 632 -11.76 -13.68 5.66
C LEU A 632 -12.37 -14.88 6.39
N VAL A 633 -11.77 -15.24 7.52
CA VAL A 633 -12.27 -16.26 8.45
C VAL A 633 -12.76 -15.56 9.70
N VAL A 634 -13.96 -15.93 10.17
CA VAL A 634 -14.53 -15.39 11.41
C VAL A 634 -14.30 -16.36 12.54
N ASN A 635 -13.86 -15.84 13.69
CA ASN A 635 -13.70 -16.63 14.89
C ASN A 635 -15.10 -17.06 15.42
N PRO A 636 -15.38 -18.36 15.58
CA PRO A 636 -16.68 -18.83 16.06
C PRO A 636 -17.01 -18.41 17.50
N ARG A 637 -16.06 -17.84 18.24
CA ARG A 637 -16.24 -17.30 19.59
C ARG A 637 -16.45 -15.78 19.63
N THR A 638 -16.56 -15.12 18.48
CA THR A 638 -16.82 -13.67 18.44
C THR A 638 -18.08 -13.32 19.22
N MET A 639 -18.00 -12.25 20.00
CA MET A 639 -19.16 -11.64 20.67
C MET A 639 -19.78 -10.51 19.82
N ASN A 640 -19.19 -10.23 18.65
CA ASN A 640 -19.52 -9.12 17.76
C ASN A 640 -20.22 -9.59 16.47
N ALA A 641 -21.01 -10.68 16.53
CA ALA A 641 -21.56 -11.33 15.34
C ALA A 641 -22.33 -10.37 14.40
N ASP A 642 -23.14 -9.46 14.94
CA ASP A 642 -23.88 -8.49 14.12
C ASP A 642 -22.94 -7.51 13.38
N LEU A 643 -21.88 -7.03 14.05
CA LEU A 643 -20.88 -6.16 13.45
C LEU A 643 -20.03 -6.91 12.42
N VAL A 644 -19.72 -8.18 12.67
CA VAL A 644 -19.06 -9.04 11.70
C VAL A 644 -19.91 -9.18 10.44
N GLY A 645 -21.21 -9.47 10.56
CA GLY A 645 -22.11 -9.55 9.41
C GLY A 645 -22.10 -8.27 8.57
N LYS A 646 -22.21 -7.10 9.22
CA LYS A 646 -22.08 -5.79 8.55
C LYS A 646 -20.73 -5.60 7.86
N MET A 647 -19.63 -5.95 8.52
CA MET A 647 -18.29 -5.82 7.93
C MET A 647 -18.12 -6.72 6.70
N LEU A 648 -18.58 -7.98 6.77
CA LEU A 648 -18.53 -8.89 5.62
C LEU A 648 -19.37 -8.38 4.45
N ALA A 649 -20.57 -7.85 4.72
CA ALA A 649 -21.41 -7.22 3.71
C ALA A 649 -20.73 -6.00 3.07
N GLN A 650 -20.08 -5.15 3.87
CA GLN A 650 -19.32 -4.00 3.37
C GLN A 650 -18.16 -4.44 2.45
N VAL A 651 -17.43 -5.49 2.86
CA VAL A 651 -16.33 -6.06 2.04
C VAL A 651 -16.85 -6.58 0.69
N ILE A 652 -18.03 -7.22 0.66
CA ILE A 652 -18.65 -7.68 -0.58
C ILE A 652 -19.07 -6.49 -1.45
N ALA A 653 -19.69 -5.47 -0.86
CA ALA A 653 -20.14 -4.27 -1.58
C ALA A 653 -18.97 -3.53 -2.24
N ASP A 654 -17.90 -3.29 -1.48
CA ASP A 654 -16.70 -2.55 -1.91
C ASP A 654 -15.66 -3.43 -2.62
N GLN A 655 -15.99 -4.68 -2.95
CA GLN A 655 -15.04 -5.55 -3.62
C GLN A 655 -14.65 -4.97 -4.99
N GLU A 656 -13.35 -4.89 -5.23
CA GLU A 656 -12.76 -4.35 -6.46
C GLU A 656 -13.20 -5.16 -7.69
N ALA A 657 -13.38 -4.47 -8.83
CA ALA A 657 -13.81 -5.10 -10.06
C ALA A 657 -12.87 -6.23 -10.51
N THR A 658 -11.55 -6.07 -10.36
CA THR A 658 -10.57 -7.13 -10.63
C THR A 658 -10.85 -8.39 -9.82
N ALA A 659 -11.15 -8.26 -8.52
CA ALA A 659 -11.49 -9.39 -7.68
C ALA A 659 -12.83 -10.02 -8.07
N LYS A 660 -13.84 -9.20 -8.42
CA LYS A 660 -15.13 -9.68 -8.92
C LYS A 660 -14.99 -10.50 -10.21
N CYS A 661 -14.23 -9.99 -11.21
CA CYS A 661 -13.96 -10.70 -12.47
C CYS A 661 -13.27 -12.06 -12.26
N VAL A 662 -12.43 -12.19 -11.23
CA VAL A 662 -11.77 -13.45 -10.89
C VAL A 662 -12.74 -14.39 -10.16
N LEU A 663 -13.38 -13.90 -9.11
CA LEU A 663 -14.08 -14.75 -8.16
C LEU A 663 -15.50 -15.11 -8.58
N LEU A 664 -16.24 -14.20 -9.21
CA LEU A 664 -17.65 -14.37 -9.56
C LEU A 664 -17.80 -15.00 -10.95
N ALA A 665 -18.68 -15.98 -11.06
CA ALA A 665 -19.03 -16.66 -12.31
C ALA A 665 -19.95 -15.83 -13.21
N ASP A 666 -20.62 -14.83 -12.64
CA ASP A 666 -21.62 -14.00 -13.30
C ASP A 666 -21.19 -12.54 -13.47
N TYR A 667 -19.88 -12.26 -13.35
CA TYR A 667 -19.32 -10.92 -13.51
C TYR A 667 -18.41 -10.85 -14.74
N ASP A 668 -18.87 -10.15 -15.79
CA ASP A 668 -18.18 -9.99 -17.07
C ASP A 668 -18.09 -8.51 -17.52
N GLU A 669 -18.29 -7.58 -16.59
CA GLU A 669 -18.29 -6.15 -16.88
C GLU A 669 -16.86 -5.63 -17.13
N PRO A 670 -16.57 -5.05 -18.32
CA PRO A 670 -15.30 -4.40 -18.58
C PRO A 670 -15.20 -3.06 -17.84
N ILE A 671 -13.99 -2.67 -17.47
CA ILE A 671 -13.72 -1.43 -16.71
C ILE A 671 -12.86 -0.50 -17.56
N GLU A 672 -13.42 0.66 -17.91
CA GLU A 672 -12.65 1.75 -18.54
C GLU A 672 -11.74 2.41 -17.52
N ASP A 673 -10.56 2.83 -17.96
CA ASP A 673 -9.63 3.56 -17.14
C ASP A 673 -10.19 4.94 -16.77
N SER A 674 -10.20 5.27 -15.47
CA SER A 674 -10.79 6.50 -14.98
C SER A 674 -10.06 7.77 -15.44
N TYR A 675 -8.78 7.67 -15.81
CA TYR A 675 -7.99 8.77 -16.35
C TYR A 675 -8.08 8.87 -17.88
N TYR A 676 -8.69 7.89 -18.54
CA TYR A 676 -8.76 7.83 -19.99
C TYR A 676 -9.29 9.13 -20.61
N LEU A 677 -10.47 9.56 -20.19
CA LEU A 677 -11.12 10.75 -20.73
C LEU A 677 -10.35 12.04 -20.38
N ILE A 678 -9.70 12.09 -19.21
CA ILE A 678 -8.90 13.25 -18.79
C ILE A 678 -7.69 13.37 -19.71
N MET A 679 -6.95 12.29 -19.90
CA MET A 679 -5.77 12.27 -20.75
C MET A 679 -6.10 12.53 -22.23
N VAL A 680 -7.15 11.91 -22.77
CA VAL A 680 -7.62 12.20 -24.13
C VAL A 680 -7.93 13.69 -24.30
N ASN A 681 -8.67 14.29 -23.36
CA ASN A 681 -8.99 15.71 -23.39
C ASN A 681 -7.75 16.60 -23.26
N ASP A 682 -6.77 16.23 -22.44
CA ASP A 682 -5.53 17.00 -22.28
C ASP A 682 -4.63 16.93 -23.52
N TYR A 683 -4.55 15.77 -24.17
CA TYR A 683 -3.90 15.64 -25.48
C TYR A 683 -4.62 16.46 -26.54
N GLU A 684 -5.95 16.41 -26.62
CA GLU A 684 -6.75 17.20 -27.58
C GLU A 684 -6.58 18.71 -27.38
N LYS A 685 -6.55 19.18 -26.12
CA LYS A 685 -6.24 20.58 -25.78
C LYS A 685 -4.82 20.96 -26.19
N THR A 686 -3.83 20.12 -25.88
CA THR A 686 -2.43 20.34 -26.23
C THR A 686 -2.26 20.43 -27.74
N LEU A 687 -2.88 19.52 -28.50
CA LEU A 687 -2.88 19.54 -29.96
C LEU A 687 -3.54 20.80 -30.51
N THR A 688 -4.66 21.24 -29.93
CA THR A 688 -5.33 22.49 -30.31
C THR A 688 -4.41 23.70 -30.12
N GLU A 689 -3.73 23.77 -28.97
CA GLU A 689 -2.81 24.86 -28.66
C GLU A 689 -1.55 24.83 -29.54
N LEU A 690 -0.95 23.65 -29.77
CA LEU A 690 0.20 23.50 -30.66
C LEU A 690 -0.15 23.92 -32.10
N ARG A 691 -1.34 23.55 -32.61
CA ARG A 691 -1.83 23.98 -33.92
C ARG A 691 -1.99 25.51 -33.97
N ARG A 692 -2.55 26.14 -32.93
CA ARG A 692 -2.65 27.60 -32.82
C ARG A 692 -1.27 28.27 -32.78
N GLN A 693 -0.31 27.71 -32.05
CA GLN A 693 1.07 28.21 -32.00
C GLN A 693 1.74 28.11 -33.37
N GLN A 694 1.53 27.01 -34.09
CA GLN A 694 2.07 26.79 -35.42
C GLN A 694 1.56 27.81 -36.45
N GLU A 695 0.28 28.20 -36.36
CA GLU A 695 -0.30 29.24 -37.22
C GLU A 695 0.43 30.59 -37.03
N ASN A 696 0.68 30.96 -35.76
CA ASN A 696 1.23 32.26 -35.37
C ASN A 696 2.77 32.32 -35.32
N ALA A 697 3.47 31.18 -35.44
CA ALA A 697 4.92 31.12 -35.34
C ALA A 697 5.65 31.60 -36.62
N PRO A 698 6.86 32.17 -36.51
CA PRO A 698 7.72 32.45 -37.65
C PRO A 698 8.18 31.13 -38.32
N VAL A 699 8.41 31.18 -39.65
CA VAL A 699 8.65 30.01 -40.51
C VAL A 699 9.68 29.02 -39.94
N TRP A 700 10.77 29.51 -39.37
CA TRP A 700 11.85 28.67 -38.84
C TRP A 700 11.48 27.84 -37.60
N LYS A 701 10.42 28.21 -36.85
CA LYS A 701 9.91 27.42 -35.70
C LYS A 701 8.82 26.40 -36.08
N LYS A 702 8.18 26.55 -37.25
CA LYS A 702 7.01 25.74 -37.61
C LYS A 702 7.32 24.25 -37.75
N GLN A 703 8.54 23.90 -38.15
CA GLN A 703 8.96 22.50 -38.29
C GLN A 703 9.02 21.79 -36.93
N GLY A 704 9.69 22.35 -35.92
CA GLY A 704 9.75 21.75 -34.58
C GLY A 704 8.38 21.66 -33.90
N ILE A 705 7.46 22.60 -34.18
CA ILE A 705 6.08 22.52 -33.70
C ILE A 705 5.32 21.38 -34.41
N GLN A 706 5.55 21.16 -35.72
CA GLN A 706 4.95 20.05 -36.45
C GLN A 706 5.41 18.69 -35.93
N GLU A 707 6.70 18.55 -35.62
CA GLU A 707 7.26 17.33 -35.04
C GLU A 707 6.57 17.02 -33.70
N ARG A 708 6.40 18.02 -32.82
CA ARG A 708 5.62 17.87 -31.58
C ARG A 708 4.16 17.51 -31.83
N ILE A 709 3.48 18.13 -32.80
CA ILE A 709 2.09 17.75 -33.15
C ILE A 709 2.01 16.28 -33.56
N ASN A 710 2.95 15.80 -34.38
CA ASN A 710 2.98 14.41 -34.82
C ASN A 710 3.22 13.45 -33.64
N GLU A 711 4.10 13.82 -32.71
CA GLU A 711 4.35 13.05 -31.49
C GLU A 711 3.12 12.97 -30.59
N GLU A 712 2.44 14.09 -30.37
CA GLU A 712 1.22 14.17 -29.57
C GLU A 712 0.05 13.42 -30.22
N GLU A 713 -0.13 13.51 -31.55
CA GLU A 713 -1.13 12.72 -32.28
C GLU A 713 -0.85 11.22 -32.19
N ALA A 714 0.42 10.82 -32.32
CA ALA A 714 0.82 9.43 -32.15
C ALA A 714 0.60 8.95 -30.71
N SER A 715 0.86 9.79 -29.70
CA SER A 715 0.58 9.49 -28.28
C SER A 715 -0.92 9.36 -28.02
N LEU A 716 -1.73 10.29 -28.50
CA LEU A 716 -3.19 10.23 -28.39
C LEU A 716 -3.74 8.97 -29.07
N GLN A 717 -3.27 8.64 -30.28
CA GLN A 717 -3.71 7.43 -30.96
C GLN A 717 -3.31 6.16 -30.21
N ARG A 718 -2.08 6.11 -29.68
CA ARG A 718 -1.66 5.01 -28.79
C ARG A 718 -2.59 4.93 -27.60
N TYR A 719 -2.79 6.02 -26.87
CA TYR A 719 -3.61 6.05 -25.65
C TYR A 719 -5.08 5.70 -25.91
N THR A 720 -5.67 6.19 -27.00
CA THR A 720 -7.07 5.93 -27.39
C THR A 720 -7.34 4.45 -27.68
N VAL A 721 -6.36 3.76 -28.26
CA VAL A 721 -6.46 2.35 -28.68
C VAL A 721 -5.97 1.40 -27.58
N ARG A 722 -4.97 1.83 -26.80
CA ARG A 722 -4.26 1.01 -25.82
C ARG A 722 -4.81 1.27 -24.42
N GLU A 723 -4.64 2.47 -23.89
CA GLU A 723 -4.85 2.82 -22.48
C GLU A 723 -6.31 3.06 -22.07
N ARG A 724 -7.29 2.56 -22.84
CA ARG A 724 -8.71 2.80 -22.56
C ARG A 724 -9.25 1.97 -21.39
N TRP A 725 -8.71 0.77 -21.19
CA TRP A 725 -9.33 -0.22 -20.30
C TRP A 725 -8.39 -0.58 -19.16
N THR A 726 -8.86 -0.46 -17.93
CA THR A 726 -8.26 -1.14 -16.77
C THR A 726 -8.54 -2.64 -16.85
N ILE A 727 -9.75 -3.04 -17.28
CA ILE A 727 -10.11 -4.43 -17.57
C ILE A 727 -10.82 -4.47 -18.93
N ALA A 728 -10.15 -5.03 -19.94
CA ALA A 728 -10.70 -5.12 -21.29
C ALA A 728 -11.64 -6.34 -21.45
N PRO A 729 -12.68 -6.26 -22.31
CA PRO A 729 -13.60 -7.39 -22.55
C PRO A 729 -12.91 -8.69 -22.97
N LYS A 730 -11.94 -8.63 -23.88
CA LYS A 730 -11.19 -9.81 -24.36
C LYS A 730 -10.39 -10.50 -23.25
N THR A 731 -9.94 -9.72 -22.27
CA THR A 731 -9.15 -10.21 -21.16
C THR A 731 -10.02 -11.00 -20.16
N ILE A 732 -11.26 -10.53 -19.94
CA ILE A 732 -12.29 -11.28 -19.20
C ILE A 732 -12.61 -12.59 -19.93
N GLU A 733 -12.82 -12.52 -21.25
CA GLU A 733 -13.10 -13.68 -22.09
C GLU A 733 -11.96 -14.73 -22.01
N LEU A 734 -10.70 -14.31 -22.17
CA LEU A 734 -9.54 -15.17 -22.04
C LEU A 734 -9.49 -15.87 -20.67
N TYR A 735 -9.73 -15.13 -19.59
CA TYR A 735 -9.76 -15.71 -18.26
C TYR A 735 -10.88 -16.74 -18.11
N GLN A 736 -12.13 -16.37 -18.43
CA GLN A 736 -13.30 -17.20 -18.20
C GLN A 736 -13.36 -18.42 -19.13
N GLN A 737 -12.97 -18.28 -20.40
CA GLN A 737 -13.11 -19.34 -21.41
C GLN A 737 -11.85 -20.19 -21.59
N THR A 738 -10.67 -19.67 -21.26
CA THR A 738 -9.40 -20.39 -21.48
C THR A 738 -8.75 -20.77 -20.16
N ILE A 739 -8.46 -19.80 -19.28
CA ILE A 739 -7.65 -20.04 -18.09
C ILE A 739 -8.43 -20.77 -17.00
N LEU A 740 -9.63 -20.29 -16.67
CA LEU A 740 -10.45 -20.82 -15.60
C LEU A 740 -10.84 -22.31 -15.80
N PRO A 741 -11.22 -22.78 -17.01
CA PRO A 741 -11.57 -24.18 -17.23
C PRO A 741 -10.44 -25.19 -17.00
N MET A 742 -9.17 -24.77 -17.15
CA MET A 742 -8.01 -25.60 -16.83
C MET A 742 -7.46 -25.32 -15.42
N SER A 743 -8.10 -24.45 -14.64
CA SER A 743 -7.59 -24.00 -13.35
C SER A 743 -8.03 -24.91 -12.20
N TYR A 744 -7.14 -25.07 -11.21
CA TYR A 744 -7.46 -25.64 -9.90
C TYR A 744 -6.83 -24.79 -8.80
N LEU A 745 -7.40 -24.81 -7.58
CA LEU A 745 -6.79 -24.11 -6.45
C LEU A 745 -5.68 -24.98 -5.85
N ARG A 746 -4.43 -24.48 -5.86
CA ARG A 746 -3.32 -25.19 -5.24
C ARG A 746 -3.51 -25.27 -3.72
N ARG A 747 -3.14 -26.40 -3.12
CA ARG A 747 -3.21 -26.62 -1.67
C ARG A 747 -1.82 -26.95 -1.12
N PRO A 748 -1.53 -26.61 0.16
CA PRO A 748 -0.31 -27.11 0.81
C PRO A 748 -0.25 -28.64 0.71
N GLY A 749 0.78 -29.15 0.04
CA GLY A 749 1.03 -30.58 -0.12
C GLY A 749 1.93 -31.14 0.98
N ILE A 750 2.19 -32.45 0.93
CA ILE A 750 3.06 -33.15 1.90
C ILE A 750 4.50 -32.60 1.95
N LEU A 751 4.92 -31.88 0.90
CA LEU A 751 6.27 -31.29 0.78
C LEU A 751 6.34 -29.79 1.08
N ALA A 752 5.22 -29.11 1.38
CA ALA A 752 5.13 -27.65 1.39
C ALA A 752 6.07 -26.93 2.39
N ASP A 753 6.55 -27.62 3.42
CA ASP A 753 7.47 -27.07 4.44
C ASP A 753 8.61 -28.07 4.77
N SER A 754 9.01 -28.89 3.81
CA SER A 754 10.02 -29.93 4.04
C SER A 754 11.43 -29.43 3.76
N ASP A 755 12.17 -29.05 4.82
CA ASP A 755 13.61 -28.72 4.74
C ASP A 755 14.40 -29.82 4.03
N ALA A 756 14.02 -31.08 4.26
CA ALA A 756 14.64 -32.23 3.61
C ALA A 756 14.40 -32.23 2.10
N PHE A 757 13.22 -31.84 1.64
CA PHE A 757 12.92 -31.73 0.21
C PHE A 757 13.66 -30.54 -0.42
N SER A 758 13.66 -29.38 0.23
CA SER A 758 14.41 -28.19 -0.21
C SER A 758 15.91 -28.48 -0.31
N ALA A 759 16.46 -29.27 0.62
CA ALA A 759 17.84 -29.74 0.56
C ALA A 759 18.07 -30.69 -0.63
N LEU A 760 17.13 -31.60 -0.95
CA LEU A 760 17.25 -32.47 -2.12
C LEU A 760 17.27 -31.68 -3.43
N VAL A 761 16.39 -30.68 -3.59
CA VAL A 761 16.40 -29.76 -4.75
C VAL A 761 17.75 -29.04 -4.85
N SER A 762 18.24 -28.50 -3.74
CA SER A 762 19.55 -27.82 -3.69
C SER A 762 20.72 -28.74 -4.08
N GLN A 763 20.68 -30.02 -3.67
CA GLN A 763 21.69 -31.01 -4.05
C GLN A 763 21.69 -31.30 -5.56
N VAL A 764 20.52 -31.26 -6.21
CA VAL A 764 20.44 -31.37 -7.68
C VAL A 764 21.09 -30.15 -8.35
N HIS A 765 20.79 -28.94 -7.88
CA HIS A 765 21.37 -27.70 -8.42
C HIS A 765 22.89 -27.69 -8.30
N GLN A 766 23.42 -28.16 -7.17
CA GLN A 766 24.86 -28.27 -6.91
C GLN A 766 25.52 -29.45 -7.64
N GLY A 767 24.75 -30.29 -8.33
CA GLY A 767 25.24 -31.50 -9.01
C GLY A 767 25.74 -32.58 -8.05
N GLU A 768 25.37 -32.53 -6.77
CA GLU A 768 25.76 -33.51 -5.75
C GLU A 768 25.01 -34.84 -5.91
N ILE A 769 23.81 -34.79 -6.48
CA ILE A 769 22.98 -35.95 -6.79
C ILE A 769 22.49 -35.87 -8.24
N SER A 770 22.36 -37.02 -8.88
CA SER A 770 21.74 -37.15 -10.20
C SER A 770 20.21 -36.99 -10.14
N LEU A 771 19.58 -36.74 -11.29
CA LEU A 771 18.12 -36.70 -11.40
C LEU A 771 17.46 -38.04 -11.00
N GLU A 772 18.13 -39.17 -11.25
CA GLU A 772 17.65 -40.49 -10.82
C GLU A 772 17.71 -40.64 -9.29
N GLU A 773 18.81 -40.21 -8.68
CA GLU A 773 18.93 -40.21 -7.22
C GLU A 773 17.93 -39.26 -6.56
N PHE A 774 17.60 -38.13 -7.20
CA PHE A 774 16.54 -37.24 -6.75
C PHE A 774 15.19 -37.97 -6.73
N VAL A 775 14.80 -38.64 -7.83
CA VAL A 775 13.56 -39.41 -7.90
C VAL A 775 13.47 -40.43 -6.76
N GLU A 776 14.51 -41.25 -6.57
CA GLU A 776 14.52 -42.26 -5.51
C GLU A 776 14.45 -41.67 -4.09
N LYS A 777 15.20 -40.59 -3.83
CA LYS A 777 15.29 -39.98 -2.49
C LYS A 777 14.02 -39.19 -2.16
N ALA A 778 13.45 -38.50 -3.15
CA ALA A 778 12.21 -37.74 -2.97
C ALA A 778 11.03 -38.68 -2.68
N ASP A 779 10.93 -39.82 -3.37
CA ASP A 779 9.88 -40.81 -3.07
C ASP A 779 10.05 -41.47 -1.70
N LYS A 780 11.28 -41.83 -1.31
CA LYS A 780 11.55 -42.33 0.06
C LYS A 780 11.17 -41.29 1.13
N LEU A 781 11.40 -40.01 0.86
CA LEU A 781 11.00 -38.93 1.75
C LEU A 781 9.47 -38.85 1.86
N ILE A 782 8.76 -38.89 0.72
CA ILE A 782 7.29 -38.88 0.71
C ILE A 782 6.72 -40.09 1.48
N GLU A 783 7.23 -41.30 1.23
CA GLU A 783 6.83 -42.51 1.96
C GLU A 783 7.06 -42.40 3.47
N GLY A 784 8.14 -41.72 3.88
CA GLY A 784 8.44 -41.46 5.29
C GLY A 784 7.53 -40.41 5.92
N LEU A 785 7.03 -39.44 5.15
CA LEU A 785 6.10 -38.41 5.62
C LEU A 785 4.64 -38.89 5.67
N GLU A 786 4.28 -39.91 4.88
CA GLU A 786 2.96 -40.53 4.88
C GLU A 786 2.74 -41.49 6.07
N GLN A 787 3.80 -41.94 6.73
CA GLN A 787 3.79 -42.83 7.90
C GLN A 787 3.70 -42.05 9.21
#